data_AF-A0A6C0LGG4-F1
#
_entry.id   AF-A0A6C0LGG4-F1
#
_cell.length_a   1.000
_cell.length_b   1.000
_cell.length_c   1.000
_cell.angle_alpha   90.00
_cell.angle_beta   90.00
_cell.angle_gamma   90.00
#
_symmetry.space_group_name_H-M   'P 1'
#
loop_
_entity.id
_entity.type
_entity.pdbx_description
1 polymer ?
#
loop_
_entity_poly.entity_id
_entity_poly.type
_entity_poly.pdbx_seq_one_letter_code
_entity_poly.pdbx_strand_id
1 'polypeptide(L)'
;MQSSEETEKFLPKKQLTKCIKNIAEDLGLTEGEFKEYSEKRLSIKKEHYISVYPKVPDITVTGDKTYITNLKVLLAQNLYIGNKMVKLNDKLSTLLKIKEPPIGWYVSEKYDGIRAIWDGEKFISRGQKVFTYVPDYFIELMPPGVALDGEIWISRNNFKEVSRISTLKVGSSKSQKQIDYIWKGTSDNNSVKYMVYDLPNSNQPFETRMKLLEQIINDRKQVWNNILENVDECPIKFTKQTQIENMAELVNTYKELTSKGAEGVMLRAPNSPYETKRSKYLLKYKIKDDAEAIVRGYTMGTGKYKGLLGSLDCELILDQKPSRVMFNIGTGFTDKDRTEYNNSKSSLYIPIGSIVSFSYMELSQDSVPRHPVYRGIRDDFMIKQNTELESKENELLNQTEKDYIKTIISSFTILIKNEETQKETNWQFKRKAYKQVIDILSNSSEKIDSVQKTLKVLRAGGAKLDGEEAYFTKNGEYKSKTLQKISEIIRTGVLTKAIEIQDDPKVKSITELTTIPEIGPSKAEKLYKDGITTIAELIDAFKKDSKLLNSKQSIGLKYHNDLEKRIPRSEMDSWNEFFTVMLKFTIERMKTKPEGVKMQLVGSYRRKAQDSGDIDILLSSKDPEQGKKLMTNFIKELLKTDNLDTSLVFSSGTTKFMGLGKIEDYYRHIDIFYYSEKEYPFALLFSTGSGQFNIEMRTDAVKKGYSLSEKELVYKDNTKVTTEEYKSDIGKDYPTEEKDIFYFLGLVYIEPENRQSGAVLQRK
;
A
#
# COMPACT_ATOMS: atom_id res chain seq x y z
N MET A 1 -30.14 68.96 9.05
CA MET A 1 -29.34 69.61 10.12
C MET A 1 -29.16 68.58 11.21
N GLN A 2 -27.99 68.27 11.76
CA GLN A 2 -26.60 68.64 11.53
C GLN A 2 -25.76 67.60 12.30
N SER A 3 -24.48 67.50 11.95
CA SER A 3 -23.40 66.65 12.46
C SER A 3 -22.94 66.91 13.90
N SER A 4 -22.24 65.93 14.51
CA SER A 4 -20.93 66.04 15.21
C SER A 4 -20.64 64.70 15.94
N GLU A 5 -19.66 63.88 15.54
CA GLU A 5 -18.22 63.91 15.91
C GLU A 5 -17.94 63.88 17.43
N GLU A 6 -17.43 62.76 17.93
CA GLU A 6 -16.57 62.70 19.12
C GLU A 6 -15.32 61.87 18.82
N THR A 7 -14.19 62.55 18.93
CA THR A 7 -12.80 62.09 18.83
C THR A 7 -12.30 61.54 20.17
N GLU A 8 -11.47 60.49 20.16
CA GLU A 8 -10.67 60.08 21.33
C GLU A 8 -9.16 60.08 21.05
N LYS A 9 -8.41 60.48 22.08
CA LYS A 9 -7.05 61.08 22.06
C LYS A 9 -5.95 60.03 22.27
N PHE A 10 -4.87 60.12 21.48
CA PHE A 10 -3.62 59.38 21.70
C PHE A 10 -2.70 60.01 22.78
N LEU A 11 -2.00 59.16 23.53
CA LEU A 11 -0.96 59.51 24.53
C LEU A 11 0.35 60.06 23.91
N PRO A 12 1.19 60.82 24.66
CA PRO A 12 2.25 61.67 24.10
C PRO A 12 3.57 60.94 23.74
N LYS A 13 3.92 61.07 22.46
CA LYS A 13 5.12 60.67 21.68
C LYS A 13 6.50 60.60 22.39
N LYS A 14 6.74 61.32 23.50
CA LYS A 14 8.09 61.49 24.09
C LYS A 14 8.60 60.30 24.91
N GLN A 15 7.72 59.53 25.57
CA GLN A 15 8.14 58.34 26.34
C GLN A 15 8.49 57.15 25.44
N LEU A 16 7.77 57.01 24.33
CA LEU A 16 8.00 55.99 23.31
C LEU A 16 9.38 56.13 22.65
N THR A 17 9.81 57.37 22.37
CA THR A 17 11.12 57.66 21.74
C THR A 17 12.30 57.19 22.60
N LYS A 18 12.20 57.25 23.93
CA LYS A 18 13.30 56.87 24.83
C LYS A 18 13.47 55.35 24.96
N CYS A 19 12.37 54.59 24.97
CA CYS A 19 12.41 53.12 24.93
C CYS A 19 12.92 52.58 23.59
N ILE A 20 12.53 53.22 22.48
CA ILE A 20 12.94 52.84 21.13
C ILE A 20 14.44 53.07 20.91
N LYS A 21 15.00 54.13 21.51
CA LYS A 21 16.45 54.42 21.44
C LYS A 21 17.31 53.31 22.05
N ASN A 22 16.91 52.77 23.21
CA ASN A 22 17.65 51.72 23.90
C ASN A 22 17.62 50.38 23.15
N ILE A 23 16.50 50.06 22.48
CA ILE A 23 16.36 48.83 21.69
C ILE A 23 17.16 48.89 20.38
N ALA A 24 17.32 50.09 19.80
CA ALA A 24 18.10 50.30 18.59
C ALA A 24 19.62 50.11 18.81
N GLU A 25 20.14 50.55 19.98
CA GLU A 25 21.53 50.34 20.37
C GLU A 25 21.86 48.84 20.58
N ASP A 26 20.92 48.06 21.13
CA ASP A 26 21.08 46.62 21.36
C ASP A 26 21.07 45.76 20.07
N LEU A 27 20.54 46.30 18.96
CA LEU A 27 20.37 45.57 17.68
C LEU A 27 21.34 46.03 16.58
N GLY A 28 22.25 46.96 16.86
CA GLY A 28 23.30 47.39 15.93
C GLY A 28 22.81 48.17 14.71
N LEU A 29 21.66 48.84 14.79
CA LEU A 29 21.06 49.63 13.71
C LEU A 29 21.34 51.12 13.92
N THR A 30 21.54 51.89 12.84
CA THR A 30 21.77 53.34 12.95
C THR A 30 20.46 54.14 13.14
N GLU A 31 20.53 55.30 13.80
CA GLU A 31 19.38 56.17 14.11
C GLU A 31 18.63 56.64 12.84
N GLY A 32 19.32 56.70 11.70
CA GLY A 32 18.74 57.08 10.39
C GLY A 32 17.92 55.95 9.73
N GLU A 33 18.43 54.71 9.77
CA GLU A 33 17.81 53.56 9.08
C GLU A 33 16.50 53.12 9.74
N PHE A 34 16.38 53.26 11.06
CA PHE A 34 15.16 52.89 11.78
C PHE A 34 14.11 54.02 11.82
N LYS A 35 14.53 55.28 11.72
CA LYS A 35 13.60 56.43 11.60
C LYS A 35 12.88 56.41 10.26
N GLU A 36 13.58 56.03 9.18
CA GLU A 36 12.95 55.81 7.87
C GLU A 36 12.02 54.57 7.85
N TYR A 37 12.28 53.58 8.70
CA TYR A 37 11.47 52.36 8.85
C TYR A 37 10.17 52.56 9.64
N SER A 38 10.17 53.41 10.68
CA SER A 38 8.98 53.62 11.54
C SER A 38 8.03 54.71 11.06
N GLU A 39 8.53 55.81 10.47
CA GLU A 39 7.67 56.94 10.03
C GLU A 39 6.88 56.62 8.75
N LYS A 40 7.36 55.68 7.92
CA LYS A 40 6.61 55.16 6.76
C LYS A 40 5.43 54.26 7.18
N ARG A 41 5.53 53.45 8.25
CA ARG A 41 4.54 52.38 8.51
C ARG A 41 3.25 52.76 9.23
N LEU A 42 3.19 53.92 9.88
CA LEU A 42 1.94 54.38 10.53
C LEU A 42 1.06 55.22 9.61
N SER A 43 1.53 55.58 8.40
CA SER A 43 0.83 56.47 7.47
C SER A 43 0.69 55.94 6.04
N ILE A 44 1.14 54.71 5.74
CA ILE A 44 1.02 54.12 4.40
C ILE A 44 -0.42 53.62 4.20
N LYS A 45 -1.17 54.40 3.41
CA LYS A 45 -2.28 53.92 2.57
C LYS A 45 -1.85 52.61 1.89
N LYS A 46 -2.80 51.68 1.65
CA LYS A 46 -2.74 50.30 1.07
C LYS A 46 -1.68 49.97 -0.02
N GLU A 47 -0.89 50.91 -0.51
CA GLU A 47 -0.02 50.86 -1.70
C GLU A 47 1.39 50.23 -1.51
N HIS A 48 1.84 49.82 -0.31
CA HIS A 48 3.25 49.40 -0.14
C HIS A 48 3.52 48.13 0.70
N TYR A 49 2.58 47.18 0.77
CA TYR A 49 2.98 45.81 1.14
C TYR A 49 3.64 45.16 -0.08
N ILE A 50 4.94 44.91 -0.02
CA ILE A 50 5.67 44.28 -1.13
C ILE A 50 5.90 42.80 -0.78
N SER A 51 5.44 41.91 -1.64
CA SER A 51 5.81 40.49 -1.59
C SER A 51 7.33 40.34 -1.64
N VAL A 52 7.89 39.70 -0.62
CA VAL A 52 9.32 39.36 -0.50
C VAL A 52 9.58 37.87 -0.68
N TYR A 53 8.55 37.06 -0.89
CA TYR A 53 8.69 35.61 -1.05
C TYR A 53 7.60 34.93 -1.91
N PRO A 54 7.96 34.22 -3.00
CA PRO A 54 9.31 34.12 -3.56
C PRO A 54 9.79 35.47 -4.08
N LYS A 55 11.12 35.65 -4.20
CA LYS A 55 11.70 36.94 -4.61
C LYS A 55 11.14 37.48 -5.93
N VAL A 56 10.78 36.58 -6.85
CA VAL A 56 10.11 36.90 -8.11
C VAL A 56 8.96 35.91 -8.27
N PRO A 57 7.71 36.31 -8.00
CA PRO A 57 6.55 35.40 -8.06
C PRO A 57 6.06 35.18 -9.50
N ASP A 58 5.88 33.92 -9.88
CA ASP A 58 5.26 33.54 -11.15
C ASP A 58 3.74 33.43 -10.94
N ILE A 59 3.00 34.41 -11.45
CA ILE A 59 1.56 34.54 -11.19
C ILE A 59 0.75 33.95 -12.34
N THR A 60 -0.15 33.02 -12.03
CA THR A 60 -1.14 32.47 -12.97
C THR A 60 -2.54 32.73 -12.45
N VAL A 61 -3.44 33.18 -13.32
CA VAL A 61 -4.86 33.38 -12.99
C VAL A 61 -5.71 32.38 -13.78
N THR A 62 -6.62 31.69 -13.10
CA THR A 62 -7.57 30.73 -13.71
C THR A 62 -8.96 30.99 -13.17
N GLY A 63 -9.83 31.57 -14.00
CA GLY A 63 -11.14 32.07 -13.55
C GLY A 63 -10.97 33.19 -12.53
N ASP A 64 -11.53 33.01 -11.33
CA ASP A 64 -11.45 33.97 -10.22
C ASP A 64 -10.36 33.63 -9.17
N LYS A 65 -9.43 32.73 -9.51
CA LYS A 65 -8.39 32.23 -8.61
C LYS A 65 -7.00 32.65 -9.11
N THR A 66 -6.18 33.14 -8.18
CA THR A 66 -4.78 33.50 -8.42
C THR A 66 -3.85 32.47 -7.79
N TYR A 67 -2.81 32.09 -8.51
CA TYR A 67 -1.80 31.12 -8.08
C TYR A 67 -0.39 31.71 -8.22
N ILE A 68 0.50 31.36 -7.29
CA ILE A 68 1.95 31.66 -7.37
C ILE A 68 2.69 30.35 -7.64
N THR A 69 2.89 30.03 -8.92
CA THR A 69 3.24 28.68 -9.38
C THR A 69 4.67 28.27 -9.02
N ASN A 70 5.55 29.23 -8.78
CA ASN A 70 6.93 29.01 -8.35
C ASN A 70 7.14 29.11 -6.84
N LEU A 71 6.06 29.17 -6.03
CA LEU A 71 6.17 29.09 -4.58
C LEU A 71 6.72 27.69 -4.19
N LYS A 72 7.91 27.69 -3.60
CA LYS A 72 8.55 26.50 -3.02
C LYS A 72 8.62 26.66 -1.51
N VAL A 73 8.26 25.63 -0.75
CA VAL A 73 8.26 25.68 0.72
C VAL A 73 8.98 24.46 1.30
N LEU A 74 9.39 24.56 2.56
CA LEU A 74 10.03 23.46 3.29
C LEU A 74 9.01 22.37 3.60
N LEU A 75 9.22 21.16 3.08
CA LEU A 75 8.31 20.03 3.31
C LEU A 75 8.94 19.01 4.27
N ALA A 76 8.16 18.56 5.24
CA ALA A 76 8.63 17.58 6.21
C ALA A 76 8.75 16.16 5.61
N GLN A 77 9.73 15.39 6.08
CA GLN A 77 9.77 13.92 5.93
C GLN A 77 9.13 13.24 7.14
N ASN A 78 8.79 11.96 7.03
CA ASN A 78 8.43 11.18 8.21
C ASN A 78 9.70 10.91 9.02
N LEU A 79 9.64 10.91 10.36
CA LEU A 79 10.79 10.47 11.18
C LEU A 79 11.22 9.02 10.83
N TYR A 80 10.28 8.20 10.38
CA TYR A 80 10.49 6.82 9.94
C TYR A 80 10.04 6.63 8.48
N ILE A 81 10.84 5.91 7.68
CA ILE A 81 10.51 5.48 6.32
C ILE A 81 10.35 3.96 6.34
N GLY A 82 9.10 3.51 6.47
CA GLY A 82 8.81 2.15 6.91
C GLY A 82 9.54 1.87 8.23
N ASN A 83 10.09 0.67 8.38
CA ASN A 83 10.68 0.22 9.63
C ASN A 83 11.99 0.91 10.07
N LYS A 84 12.54 1.84 9.28
CA LYS A 84 13.86 2.46 9.51
C LYS A 84 13.70 3.96 9.82
N MET A 85 14.35 4.42 10.89
CA MET A 85 14.47 5.84 11.20
C MET A 85 15.27 6.55 10.11
N VAL A 86 14.89 7.79 9.78
CA VAL A 86 15.62 8.62 8.81
C VAL A 86 17.07 8.80 9.26
N LYS A 87 18.01 8.43 8.38
CA LYS A 87 19.45 8.60 8.60
C LYS A 87 19.99 9.87 7.93
N LEU A 88 20.97 10.49 8.58
CA LEU A 88 21.63 11.71 8.09
C LEU A 88 22.99 11.39 7.48
N ASN A 89 22.99 10.92 6.22
CA ASN A 89 24.22 10.52 5.53
C ASN A 89 24.66 11.51 4.43
N ASP A 90 24.20 12.76 4.46
CA ASP A 90 24.53 13.73 3.41
C ASP A 90 25.66 14.68 3.84
N LYS A 91 26.28 15.33 2.85
CA LYS A 91 27.39 16.24 3.09
C LYS A 91 27.01 17.39 4.02
N LEU A 92 25.77 17.89 3.94
CA LEU A 92 25.33 19.04 4.74
C LEU A 92 25.15 18.67 6.21
N SER A 93 24.65 17.47 6.54
CA SER A 93 24.52 17.03 7.94
C SER A 93 25.88 16.86 8.60
N THR A 94 26.88 16.34 7.86
CA THR A 94 28.26 16.24 8.32
C THR A 94 28.89 17.62 8.54
N LEU A 95 28.71 18.54 7.59
CA LEU A 95 29.23 19.90 7.67
C LEU A 95 28.66 20.67 8.87
N LEU A 96 27.35 20.55 9.09
CA LEU A 96 26.63 21.22 10.18
C LEU A 96 26.68 20.44 11.51
N LYS A 97 27.36 19.29 11.54
CA LYS A 97 27.50 18.40 12.71
C LYS A 97 26.15 18.04 13.35
N ILE A 98 25.12 17.82 12.52
CA ILE A 98 23.77 17.47 12.98
C ILE A 98 23.76 15.99 13.37
N LYS A 99 23.39 15.70 14.62
CA LYS A 99 23.22 14.34 15.13
C LYS A 99 21.93 13.70 14.61
N GLU A 100 21.91 12.37 14.56
CA GLU A 100 20.70 11.62 14.16
C GLU A 100 19.51 11.97 15.08
N PRO A 101 18.29 12.06 14.51
CA PRO A 101 17.09 12.34 15.29
C PRO A 101 16.75 11.18 16.25
N PRO A 102 15.86 11.38 17.23
CA PRO A 102 15.26 12.67 17.60
C PRO A 102 16.01 13.38 18.75
N ILE A 103 17.06 12.79 19.31
CA ILE A 103 17.78 13.36 20.45
C ILE A 103 18.52 14.64 20.03
N GLY A 104 18.30 15.73 20.76
CA GLY A 104 18.85 17.05 20.49
C GLY A 104 18.09 17.86 19.43
N TRP A 105 16.98 17.34 18.90
CA TRP A 105 16.11 18.04 17.94
C TRP A 105 15.02 18.84 18.65
N TYR A 106 14.52 19.90 18.00
CA TYR A 106 13.43 20.71 18.51
C TYR A 106 12.08 20.10 18.15
N VAL A 107 11.18 19.96 19.12
CA VAL A 107 9.79 19.54 18.96
C VAL A 107 8.84 20.73 19.01
N SER A 108 7.81 20.70 18.18
CA SER A 108 6.66 21.62 18.20
C SER A 108 5.36 20.89 17.86
N GLU A 109 4.21 21.49 18.17
CA GLU A 109 2.91 20.95 17.79
C GLU A 109 2.74 20.87 16.27
N LYS A 110 2.21 19.75 15.78
CA LYS A 110 1.71 19.65 14.42
C LYS A 110 0.25 20.10 14.42
N TYR A 111 0.01 21.33 14.00
CA TYR A 111 -1.33 21.88 13.91
C TYR A 111 -2.14 21.21 12.81
N ASP A 112 -3.43 21.01 13.10
CA ASP A 112 -4.43 20.51 12.16
C ASP A 112 -5.14 21.71 11.50
N GLY A 113 -4.49 22.31 10.49
CA GLY A 113 -4.93 23.57 9.88
C GLY A 113 -4.68 23.65 8.37
N ILE A 114 -4.72 24.88 7.84
CA ILE A 114 -4.23 25.15 6.48
C ILE A 114 -2.88 25.86 6.55
N ARG A 115 -1.83 25.19 6.08
CA ARG A 115 -0.54 25.85 5.90
C ARG A 115 -0.64 27.05 4.96
N ALA A 116 -0.20 28.19 5.46
CA ALA A 116 -0.20 29.46 4.76
C ALA A 116 1.17 30.12 4.85
N ILE A 117 1.57 30.75 3.75
CA ILE A 117 2.74 31.61 3.67
C ILE A 117 2.23 33.04 3.60
N TRP A 118 2.66 33.86 4.54
CA TRP A 118 2.58 35.31 4.38
C TRP A 118 3.80 35.73 3.57
N ASP A 119 3.60 36.25 2.36
CA ASP A 119 4.70 36.64 1.47
C ASP A 119 5.27 38.04 1.79
N GLY A 120 4.68 38.75 2.75
CA GLY A 120 4.95 40.17 3.00
C GLY A 120 3.79 41.09 2.60
N GLU A 121 2.77 40.55 1.92
CA GLU A 121 1.60 41.27 1.41
C GLU A 121 0.29 40.46 1.50
N LYS A 122 0.32 39.17 1.21
CA LYS A 122 -0.86 38.31 1.11
C LYS A 122 -0.57 36.91 1.62
N PHE A 123 -1.65 36.18 1.91
CA PHE A 123 -1.58 34.77 2.29
C PHE A 123 -1.68 33.87 1.07
N ILE A 124 -0.74 32.93 0.97
CA ILE A 124 -0.67 31.92 -0.09
C ILE A 124 -0.73 30.55 0.57
N SER A 125 -1.65 29.70 0.13
CA SER A 125 -1.76 28.32 0.60
C SER A 125 -0.60 27.46 0.10
N ARG A 126 -0.36 26.32 0.75
CA ARG A 126 0.59 25.30 0.27
C ARG A 126 0.33 24.87 -1.18
N GLY A 127 -0.93 24.83 -1.61
CA GLY A 127 -1.34 24.53 -2.99
C GLY A 127 -1.12 25.67 -3.97
N GLN A 128 -0.29 26.65 -3.61
CA GLN A 128 0.09 27.83 -4.42
C GLN A 128 -1.05 28.82 -4.67
N LYS A 129 -2.26 28.54 -4.20
CA LYS A 129 -3.43 29.41 -4.35
C LYS A 129 -3.36 30.55 -3.35
N VAL A 130 -3.53 31.78 -3.82
CA VAL A 130 -3.74 32.97 -2.99
C VAL A 130 -5.10 32.87 -2.28
N PHE A 131 -5.15 33.27 -1.01
CA PHE A 131 -6.40 33.30 -0.24
C PHE A 131 -7.38 34.29 -0.89
N THR A 132 -8.62 33.85 -1.09
CA THR A 132 -9.59 34.63 -1.86
C THR A 132 -10.06 35.90 -1.13
N TYR A 133 -10.19 35.83 0.19
CA TYR A 133 -10.45 36.99 1.04
C TYR A 133 -9.87 36.74 2.44
N VAL A 134 -9.22 37.76 3.00
CA VAL A 134 -8.73 37.81 4.38
C VAL A 134 -9.15 39.17 4.95
N PRO A 135 -9.73 39.25 6.16
CA PRO A 135 -10.14 40.52 6.75
C PRO A 135 -8.99 41.51 6.88
N ASP A 136 -9.27 42.79 6.64
CA ASP A 136 -8.25 43.85 6.65
C ASP A 136 -7.49 43.90 8.00
N TYR A 137 -8.19 43.77 9.14
CA TYR A 137 -7.55 43.77 10.48
C TYR A 137 -6.49 42.66 10.64
N PHE A 138 -6.69 41.52 9.96
CA PHE A 138 -5.79 40.37 10.04
C PHE A 138 -4.56 40.59 9.16
N ILE A 139 -4.75 41.19 7.98
CA ILE A 139 -3.66 41.59 7.07
C ILE A 139 -2.82 42.71 7.69
N GLU A 140 -3.46 43.72 8.26
CA GLU A 140 -2.81 44.89 8.86
C GLU A 140 -1.93 44.52 10.05
N LEU A 141 -2.31 43.48 10.80
CA LEU A 141 -1.49 42.92 11.87
C LEU A 141 -0.21 42.24 11.36
N MET A 142 -0.19 41.70 10.14
CA MET A 142 0.97 40.97 9.62
C MET A 142 2.15 41.91 9.37
N PRO A 143 3.40 41.47 9.59
CA PRO A 143 4.58 42.31 9.37
C PRO A 143 4.81 42.50 7.86
N PRO A 144 4.76 43.74 7.32
CA PRO A 144 5.08 43.96 5.91
C PRO A 144 6.52 43.53 5.59
N GLY A 145 6.79 43.13 4.35
CA GLY A 145 8.15 42.85 3.88
C GLY A 145 8.92 41.76 4.64
N VAL A 146 8.25 40.98 5.48
CA VAL A 146 8.79 39.81 6.16
C VAL A 146 7.96 38.61 5.72
N ALA A 147 8.61 37.57 5.21
CA ALA A 147 7.92 36.34 4.89
C ALA A 147 7.81 35.46 6.13
N LEU A 148 6.63 34.90 6.37
CA LEU A 148 6.35 33.99 7.48
C LEU A 148 5.80 32.67 6.95
N ASP A 149 6.23 31.56 7.54
CA ASP A 149 5.67 30.23 7.29
C ASP A 149 4.98 29.71 8.54
N GLY A 150 3.70 29.37 8.41
CA GLY A 150 2.86 29.00 9.52
C GLY A 150 1.61 28.23 9.11
N GLU A 151 0.76 27.97 10.08
CA GLU A 151 -0.54 27.31 9.91
C GLU A 151 -1.68 28.27 10.27
N ILE A 152 -2.66 28.43 9.37
CA ILE A 152 -3.96 29.02 9.72
C ILE A 152 -4.75 27.96 10.47
N TRP A 153 -5.16 28.29 11.69
CA TRP A 153 -5.68 27.34 12.67
C TRP A 153 -6.75 28.02 13.56
N ILE A 154 -7.79 27.30 13.96
CA ILE A 154 -8.84 27.84 14.85
C ILE A 154 -8.69 27.22 16.24
N SER A 155 -8.94 25.92 16.31
CA SER A 155 -8.80 25.08 17.48
C SER A 155 -8.64 23.63 17.05
N ARG A 156 -8.30 22.74 17.99
CA ARG A 156 -8.13 21.31 17.72
C ARG A 156 -9.44 20.68 17.24
N ASN A 157 -9.33 19.68 16.36
CA ASN A 157 -10.46 18.98 15.73
C ASN A 157 -11.39 19.84 14.84
N ASN A 158 -11.01 21.07 14.50
CA ASN A 158 -11.81 21.99 13.66
C ASN A 158 -11.28 22.13 12.22
N PHE A 159 -10.60 21.10 11.70
CA PHE A 159 -10.07 21.11 10.33
C PHE A 159 -11.14 21.37 9.26
N LYS A 160 -12.35 20.80 9.42
CA LYS A 160 -13.44 20.99 8.47
C LYS A 160 -13.80 22.47 8.31
N GLU A 161 -13.82 23.22 9.40
CA GLU A 161 -14.14 24.65 9.40
C GLU A 161 -12.99 25.47 8.81
N VAL A 162 -11.76 25.23 9.29
CA VAL A 162 -10.59 25.99 8.84
C VAL A 162 -10.28 25.73 7.36
N SER A 163 -10.48 24.51 6.85
CA SER A 163 -10.19 24.10 5.46
C SER A 163 -10.90 24.95 4.40
N ARG A 164 -12.05 25.55 4.75
CA ARG A 164 -12.87 26.35 3.84
C ARG A 164 -12.44 27.81 3.79
N ILE A 165 -11.69 28.30 4.78
CA ILE A 165 -11.32 29.72 4.94
C ILE A 165 -10.60 30.27 3.70
N SER A 166 -9.63 29.52 3.16
CA SER A 166 -8.84 29.94 1.98
C SER A 166 -9.65 30.13 0.69
N THR A 167 -10.93 29.72 0.69
CA THR A 167 -11.84 29.78 -0.46
C THR A 167 -13.04 30.70 -0.25
N LEU A 168 -13.21 31.27 0.94
CA LEU A 168 -14.29 32.21 1.20
C LEU A 168 -14.12 33.46 0.33
N LYS A 169 -15.23 33.87 -0.30
CA LYS A 169 -15.29 35.00 -1.22
C LYS A 169 -16.48 35.87 -0.87
N VAL A 170 -16.28 37.19 -0.88
CA VAL A 170 -17.37 38.16 -0.76
C VAL A 170 -18.21 38.09 -2.03
N GLY A 171 -19.51 37.87 -1.90
CA GLY A 171 -20.42 37.75 -3.05
C GLY A 171 -21.84 37.38 -2.66
N SER A 172 -22.59 36.79 -3.59
CA SER A 172 -24.00 36.45 -3.42
C SER A 172 -24.26 35.42 -2.31
N SER A 173 -23.28 34.56 -1.99
CA SER A 173 -23.42 33.52 -0.97
C SER A 173 -23.08 33.98 0.46
N LYS A 174 -22.13 34.93 0.61
CA LYS A 174 -21.72 35.49 1.90
C LYS A 174 -21.25 36.95 1.75
N SER A 175 -21.75 37.80 2.64
CA SER A 175 -21.30 39.19 2.78
C SER A 175 -19.94 39.29 3.50
N GLN A 176 -19.28 40.43 3.35
CA GLN A 176 -18.01 40.74 4.03
C GLN A 176 -18.13 40.58 5.55
N LYS A 177 -19.18 41.17 6.15
CA LYS A 177 -19.45 41.08 7.60
C LYS A 177 -19.56 39.63 8.09
N GLN A 178 -20.18 38.74 7.30
CA GLN A 178 -20.30 37.33 7.65
C GLN A 178 -18.96 36.61 7.58
N ILE A 179 -18.09 36.95 6.62
CA ILE A 179 -16.75 36.36 6.54
C ILE A 179 -15.87 36.89 7.68
N ASP A 180 -15.90 38.20 7.96
CA ASP A 180 -15.16 38.79 9.08
C ASP A 180 -15.58 38.18 10.42
N TYR A 181 -16.87 37.89 10.62
CA TYR A 181 -17.37 37.19 11.80
C TYR A 181 -16.83 35.75 11.91
N ILE A 182 -16.71 35.02 10.79
CA ILE A 182 -16.09 33.68 10.78
C ILE A 182 -14.62 33.76 11.21
N TRP A 183 -13.90 34.80 10.80
CA TRP A 183 -12.50 34.99 11.18
C TRP A 183 -12.32 35.42 12.64
N LYS A 184 -13.19 36.31 13.13
CA LYS A 184 -13.19 36.73 14.55
C LYS A 184 -13.66 35.61 15.48
N GLY A 185 -14.54 34.73 15.01
CA GLY A 185 -15.17 33.71 15.84
C GLY A 185 -16.19 34.29 16.82
N THR A 186 -16.81 33.42 17.61
CA THR A 186 -17.79 33.78 18.65
C THR A 186 -17.18 33.82 20.06
N SER A 187 -15.91 33.43 20.19
CA SER A 187 -15.09 33.41 21.39
C SER A 187 -13.60 33.22 21.01
N ASP A 188 -12.67 33.50 21.92
CA ASP A 188 -11.21 33.29 21.73
C ASP A 188 -10.83 31.86 21.29
N ASN A 189 -11.65 30.85 21.62
CA ASN A 189 -11.42 29.44 21.29
C ASN A 189 -11.94 29.05 19.90
N ASN A 190 -12.62 29.96 19.20
CA ASN A 190 -13.14 29.73 17.86
C ASN A 190 -12.76 30.82 16.85
N SER A 191 -11.78 31.65 17.19
CA SER A 191 -11.22 32.67 16.30
C SER A 191 -10.09 32.07 15.43
N VAL A 192 -9.89 32.64 14.25
CA VAL A 192 -8.81 32.23 13.35
C VAL A 192 -7.49 32.79 13.86
N LYS A 193 -6.49 31.91 13.97
CA LYS A 193 -5.13 32.21 14.42
C LYS A 193 -4.12 31.81 13.35
N TYR A 194 -2.99 32.51 13.32
CA TYR A 194 -1.84 32.18 12.47
C TYR A 194 -0.68 31.70 13.34
N MET A 195 -0.47 30.38 13.36
CA MET A 195 0.55 29.70 14.16
C MET A 195 1.86 29.65 13.36
N VAL A 196 2.76 30.58 13.62
CA VAL A 196 3.99 30.77 12.84
C VAL A 196 5.14 29.95 13.42
N TYR A 197 5.91 29.28 12.56
CA TYR A 197 6.98 28.38 12.99
C TYR A 197 8.30 28.51 12.21
N ASP A 198 8.39 29.27 11.11
CA ASP A 198 9.67 29.52 10.43
C ASP A 198 9.68 30.82 9.58
N LEU A 199 10.88 31.22 9.13
CA LEU A 199 11.15 32.39 8.29
C LEU A 199 11.71 31.95 6.93
N PRO A 200 10.87 31.77 5.89
CA PRO A 200 11.27 31.11 4.63
C PRO A 200 12.28 31.87 3.77
N ASN A 201 12.44 33.18 4.00
CA ASN A 201 13.37 34.04 3.27
C ASN A 201 14.69 34.31 4.03
N SER A 202 14.96 33.58 5.12
CA SER A 202 16.16 33.74 5.94
C SER A 202 17.14 32.58 5.77
N ASN A 203 18.40 32.90 5.51
CA ASN A 203 19.50 31.94 5.39
C ASN A 203 20.18 31.62 6.73
N GLN A 204 19.69 32.20 7.84
CA GLN A 204 20.26 32.00 9.17
C GLN A 204 19.97 30.58 9.70
N PRO A 205 20.77 30.06 10.66
CA PRO A 205 20.47 28.81 11.37
C PRO A 205 19.10 28.83 12.07
N PHE A 206 18.50 27.66 12.29
CA PHE A 206 17.13 27.53 12.82
C PHE A 206 16.91 28.31 14.13
N GLU A 207 17.83 28.21 15.07
CA GLU A 207 17.79 28.85 16.38
C GLU A 207 17.76 30.38 16.26
N THR A 208 18.59 30.92 15.37
CA THR A 208 18.62 32.35 15.06
C THR A 208 17.30 32.79 14.43
N ARG A 209 16.74 31.98 13.51
CA ARG A 209 15.42 32.28 12.92
C ARG A 209 14.31 32.26 13.97
N MET A 210 14.36 31.35 14.94
CA MET A 210 13.36 31.27 16.02
C MET A 210 13.42 32.49 16.95
N LYS A 211 14.61 32.94 17.33
CA LYS A 211 14.79 34.18 18.12
C LYS A 211 14.24 35.40 17.39
N LEU A 212 14.55 35.56 16.10
CA LEU A 212 14.02 36.64 15.26
C LEU A 212 12.50 36.56 15.14
N LEU A 213 11.96 35.36 14.94
CA LEU A 213 10.52 35.14 14.82
C LEU A 213 9.81 35.52 16.12
N GLU A 214 10.33 35.14 17.29
CA GLU A 214 9.76 35.51 18.58
C GLU A 214 9.74 37.04 18.78
N GLN A 215 10.80 37.74 18.38
CA GLN A 215 10.84 39.21 18.38
C GLN A 215 9.75 39.82 17.49
N ILE A 216 9.60 39.31 16.25
CA ILE A 216 8.56 39.76 15.31
C ILE A 216 7.17 39.56 15.92
N ILE A 217 6.88 38.38 16.49
CA ILE A 217 5.58 38.10 17.09
C ILE A 217 5.30 39.00 18.29
N ASN A 218 6.30 39.27 19.14
CA ASN A 218 6.13 40.16 20.30
C ASN A 218 5.87 41.61 19.89
N ASP A 219 6.56 42.10 18.86
CA ASP A 219 6.28 43.40 18.25
C ASP A 219 4.86 43.48 17.67
N ARG A 220 4.40 42.44 16.96
CA ARG A 220 3.02 42.38 16.46
C ARG A 220 1.97 42.33 17.57
N LYS A 221 2.24 41.65 18.69
CA LYS A 221 1.36 41.68 19.87
C LYS A 221 1.24 43.08 20.46
N GLN A 222 2.33 43.86 20.50
CA GLN A 222 2.27 45.25 20.95
C GLN A 222 1.41 46.10 20.01
N VAL A 223 1.57 45.91 18.70
CA VAL A 223 0.71 46.57 17.69
C VAL A 223 -0.76 46.19 17.90
N TRP A 224 -1.08 44.92 18.10
CA TRP A 224 -2.45 44.46 18.37
C TRP A 224 -3.07 45.15 19.59
N ASN A 225 -2.34 45.18 20.71
CA ASN A 225 -2.81 45.81 21.95
C ASN A 225 -3.03 47.33 21.80
N ASN A 226 -2.37 47.97 20.84
CA ASN A 226 -2.55 49.39 20.54
C ASN A 226 -3.69 49.67 19.55
N ILE A 227 -4.13 48.66 18.77
CA ILE A 227 -5.21 48.79 17.78
C ILE A 227 -6.59 48.56 18.41
N LEU A 228 -6.69 47.67 19.40
CA LEU A 228 -7.95 47.32 20.05
C LEU A 228 -7.89 47.65 21.55
N GLU A 229 -8.56 48.74 21.94
CA GLU A 229 -8.84 49.03 23.35
C GLU A 229 -9.91 48.06 23.84
N ASN A 230 -9.46 46.98 24.49
CA ASN A 230 -10.23 45.83 24.95
C ASN A 230 -10.63 44.83 23.86
N VAL A 231 -10.43 43.55 24.19
CA VAL A 231 -11.01 42.35 23.57
C VAL A 231 -10.07 41.56 22.62
N ASP A 232 -10.01 40.26 22.92
CA ASP A 232 -9.44 39.11 22.21
C ASP A 232 -7.91 38.92 22.10
N GLU A 233 -7.52 37.66 22.25
CA GLU A 233 -6.16 37.17 22.17
C GLU A 233 -5.53 37.47 20.78
N CYS A 234 -4.35 38.12 20.74
CA CYS A 234 -3.66 38.46 19.48
C CYS A 234 -3.57 37.25 18.52
N PRO A 235 -4.08 37.35 17.28
CA PRO A 235 -4.30 36.18 16.43
C PRO A 235 -3.03 35.60 15.79
N ILE A 236 -1.91 36.33 15.82
CA ILE A 236 -0.62 35.80 15.36
C ILE A 236 0.16 35.19 16.55
N LYS A 237 0.61 33.95 16.40
CA LYS A 237 1.22 33.17 17.49
C LYS A 237 2.56 32.58 17.09
N PHE A 238 3.51 32.65 18.01
CA PHE A 238 4.76 31.91 17.92
C PHE A 238 4.52 30.45 18.30
N THR A 239 4.95 29.54 17.44
CA THR A 239 4.92 28.10 17.74
C THR A 239 6.12 27.75 18.62
N LYS A 240 5.84 27.40 19.88
CA LYS A 240 6.86 27.00 20.84
C LYS A 240 7.71 25.84 20.31
N GLN A 241 9.03 26.01 20.37
CA GLN A 241 10.01 24.98 20.04
C GLN A 241 10.71 24.53 21.34
N THR A 242 10.80 23.22 21.59
CA THR A 242 11.44 22.67 22.80
C THR A 242 12.44 21.60 22.40
N GLN A 243 13.66 21.63 22.91
CA GLN A 243 14.67 20.63 22.55
C GLN A 243 14.43 19.32 23.30
N ILE A 244 14.46 18.19 22.60
CA ILE A 244 14.29 16.86 23.17
C ILE A 244 15.62 16.31 23.66
N GLU A 245 15.70 15.88 24.91
CA GLU A 245 16.89 15.26 25.49
C GLU A 245 16.91 13.74 25.35
N ASN A 246 15.73 13.10 25.30
CA ASN A 246 15.60 11.64 25.20
C ASN A 246 14.27 11.21 24.57
N MET A 247 14.18 9.92 24.20
CA MET A 247 12.97 9.36 23.57
C MET A 247 11.71 9.46 24.44
N ALA A 248 11.84 9.37 25.77
CA ALA A 248 10.68 9.41 26.66
C ALA A 248 10.01 10.79 26.65
N GLU A 249 10.80 11.85 26.59
CA GLU A 249 10.32 13.23 26.49
C GLU A 249 9.55 13.48 25.19
N LEU A 250 10.05 12.99 24.05
CA LEU A 250 9.33 13.08 22.77
C LEU A 250 7.98 12.36 22.86
N VAL A 251 7.99 11.14 23.40
CA VAL A 251 6.78 10.33 23.57
C VAL A 251 5.79 11.01 24.51
N ASN A 252 6.25 11.60 25.62
CA ASN A 252 5.39 12.32 26.57
C ASN A 252 4.81 13.59 25.96
N THR A 253 5.63 14.40 25.28
CA THR A 253 5.18 15.62 24.58
C THR A 253 4.14 15.28 23.52
N TYR A 254 4.38 14.22 22.74
CA TYR A 254 3.41 13.73 21.78
C TYR A 254 2.10 13.32 22.46
N LYS A 255 2.16 12.53 23.54
CA LYS A 255 0.96 12.09 24.28
C LYS A 255 0.19 13.27 24.86
N GLU A 256 0.88 14.24 25.44
CA GLU A 256 0.25 15.43 26.00
C GLU A 256 -0.49 16.22 24.92
N LEU A 257 0.18 16.53 23.81
CA LEU A 257 -0.43 17.30 22.72
C LEU A 257 -1.59 16.54 22.07
N THR A 258 -1.41 15.25 21.77
CA THR A 258 -2.50 14.42 21.21
C THR A 258 -3.66 14.21 22.16
N SER A 259 -3.42 14.05 23.46
CA SER A 259 -4.50 13.95 24.46
C SER A 259 -5.39 15.19 24.51
N LYS A 260 -4.85 16.33 24.07
CA LYS A 260 -5.59 17.58 23.98
C LYS A 260 -6.16 17.82 22.58
N GLY A 261 -5.98 16.90 21.61
CA GLY A 261 -6.51 16.93 20.24
C GLY A 261 -5.54 17.39 19.13
N ALA A 262 -4.24 17.46 19.38
CA ALA A 262 -3.26 17.85 18.35
C ALA A 262 -3.05 16.73 17.33
N GLU A 263 -2.67 17.07 16.10
CA GLU A 263 -2.45 16.06 15.04
C GLU A 263 -1.16 15.24 15.25
N GLY A 264 -0.23 15.75 16.05
CA GLY A 264 1.04 15.14 16.37
C GLY A 264 2.11 16.18 16.66
N VAL A 265 3.37 15.88 16.34
CA VAL A 265 4.48 16.81 16.53
C VAL A 265 5.39 16.91 15.31
N MET A 266 6.02 18.07 15.18
CA MET A 266 7.06 18.37 14.20
C MET A 266 8.41 18.36 14.90
N LEU A 267 9.43 17.82 14.23
CA LEU A 267 10.81 17.75 14.71
C LEU A 267 11.74 18.53 13.77
N ARG A 268 12.48 19.49 14.29
CA ARG A 268 13.43 20.31 13.54
C ARG A 268 14.86 20.02 13.97
N ALA A 269 15.74 19.81 13.00
CA ALA A 269 17.15 19.63 13.28
C ALA A 269 17.78 20.95 13.77
N PRO A 270 18.66 20.90 14.78
CA PRO A 270 19.44 22.05 15.20
C PRO A 270 20.34 22.54 14.05
N ASN A 271 20.64 23.84 14.02
CA ASN A 271 21.45 24.51 12.99
C ASN A 271 20.96 24.38 11.54
N SER A 272 19.79 23.79 11.30
CA SER A 272 19.34 23.49 9.94
C SER A 272 18.86 24.72 9.16
N PRO A 273 19.13 24.80 7.84
CA PRO A 273 18.60 25.88 7.01
C PRO A 273 17.10 25.69 6.71
N TYR A 274 16.48 26.74 6.17
CA TYR A 274 15.18 26.62 5.51
C TYR A 274 15.38 26.13 4.07
N GLU A 275 15.13 24.85 3.80
CA GLU A 275 15.24 24.28 2.45
C GLU A 275 13.90 24.37 1.71
N THR A 276 13.88 24.88 0.48
CA THR A 276 12.63 24.99 -0.32
C THR A 276 12.24 23.67 -1.03
N LYS A 277 12.39 22.54 -0.33
CA LYS A 277 12.12 21.18 -0.83
C LYS A 277 11.70 20.27 0.33
N ARG A 278 11.40 19.02 0.02
CA ARG A 278 11.27 17.99 1.06
C ARG A 278 12.61 17.75 1.74
N SER A 279 12.67 18.04 3.03
CA SER A 279 13.89 18.03 3.82
C SER A 279 13.86 16.97 4.90
N LYS A 280 14.99 16.32 5.11
CA LYS A 280 15.20 15.42 6.25
C LYS A 280 15.55 16.17 7.54
N TYR A 281 15.70 17.50 7.49
CA TYR A 281 15.92 18.39 8.65
C TYR A 281 14.62 18.95 9.23
N LEU A 282 13.47 18.59 8.65
CA LEU A 282 12.14 18.79 9.21
C LEU A 282 11.42 17.45 9.13
N LEU A 283 11.14 16.85 10.26
CA LEU A 283 10.49 15.56 10.37
C LEU A 283 9.11 15.75 11.00
N LYS A 284 8.16 14.88 10.64
CA LYS A 284 6.87 14.79 11.32
C LYS A 284 6.79 13.47 12.07
N TYR A 285 6.34 13.56 13.31
CA TYR A 285 6.08 12.42 14.18
C TYR A 285 4.60 12.42 14.52
N LYS A 286 3.88 11.52 13.85
CA LYS A 286 2.45 11.26 14.05
C LYS A 286 2.31 9.79 14.41
N ILE A 287 1.77 9.50 15.59
CA ILE A 287 1.25 8.18 15.92
C ILE A 287 -0.09 8.06 15.17
N LYS A 288 -0.37 6.93 14.54
CA LYS A 288 -1.69 6.68 13.93
C LYS A 288 -2.74 6.67 15.04
N ASP A 289 -3.86 7.32 14.77
CA ASP A 289 -4.98 7.44 15.71
C ASP A 289 -5.60 6.08 16.03
N ASP A 290 -6.12 6.03 17.25
CA ASP A 290 -6.68 4.91 18.02
C ASP A 290 -7.06 3.66 17.23
N ALA A 291 -6.35 2.58 17.53
CA ALA A 291 -6.82 1.24 17.28
C ALA A 291 -7.28 0.61 18.60
N GLU A 292 -8.19 -0.33 18.47
CA GLU A 292 -8.64 -1.13 19.60
C GLU A 292 -7.86 -2.44 19.64
N ALA A 293 -7.71 -3.00 20.84
CA ALA A 293 -7.15 -4.33 21.00
C ALA A 293 -7.86 -5.08 22.10
N ILE A 294 -7.91 -6.40 21.96
CA ILE A 294 -8.46 -7.29 22.99
C ILE A 294 -7.33 -7.70 23.91
N VAL A 295 -7.50 -7.48 25.22
CA VAL A 295 -6.55 -7.93 26.22
C VAL A 295 -6.62 -9.45 26.32
N ARG A 296 -5.52 -10.14 26.02
CA ARG A 296 -5.40 -11.60 26.07
C ARG A 296 -4.59 -12.10 27.25
N GLY A 297 -3.74 -11.25 27.83
CA GLY A 297 -2.91 -11.60 28.97
C GLY A 297 -2.15 -10.42 29.54
N TYR A 298 -1.30 -10.71 30.51
CA TYR A 298 -0.44 -9.74 31.18
C TYR A 298 0.98 -10.29 31.25
N THR A 299 1.95 -9.43 30.97
CA THR A 299 3.36 -9.72 31.20
C THR A 299 3.87 -8.88 32.38
N MET A 300 4.54 -9.52 33.34
CA MET A 300 5.07 -8.87 34.55
C MET A 300 6.32 -8.04 34.27
N GLY A 301 6.47 -6.91 34.99
CA GLY A 301 7.57 -5.99 34.83
C GLY A 301 8.90 -6.53 35.38
N THR A 302 9.99 -5.97 34.87
CA THR A 302 11.36 -6.21 35.35
C THR A 302 11.96 -4.93 35.93
N GLY A 303 13.08 -5.02 36.66
CA GLY A 303 13.75 -3.86 37.26
C GLY A 303 12.85 -3.11 38.25
N LYS A 304 12.64 -1.80 38.05
CA LYS A 304 11.82 -0.96 38.92
C LYS A 304 10.34 -1.35 39.00
N TYR A 305 9.85 -2.16 38.05
CA TYR A 305 8.47 -2.65 38.02
C TYR A 305 8.37 -4.16 38.34
N LYS A 306 9.39 -4.73 39.00
CA LYS A 306 9.37 -6.14 39.40
C LYS A 306 8.20 -6.42 40.33
N GLY A 307 7.34 -7.38 39.95
CA GLY A 307 6.13 -7.73 40.69
C GLY A 307 4.91 -6.87 40.39
N LEU A 308 5.02 -5.92 39.45
CA LEU A 308 3.93 -5.07 38.96
C LEU A 308 3.67 -5.34 37.46
N LEU A 309 2.58 -4.81 36.90
CA LEU A 309 2.30 -4.95 35.47
C LEU A 309 3.44 -4.36 34.64
N GLY A 310 4.01 -5.17 33.73
CA GLY A 310 5.00 -4.74 32.75
C GLY A 310 4.34 -4.26 31.46
N SER A 311 3.51 -5.13 30.86
CA SER A 311 2.71 -4.85 29.67
C SER A 311 1.42 -5.67 29.61
N LEU A 312 0.43 -5.18 28.88
CA LEU A 312 -0.71 -5.99 28.42
C LEU A 312 -0.30 -6.77 27.17
N ASP A 313 -0.67 -8.04 27.10
CA ASP A 313 -0.56 -8.86 25.90
C ASP A 313 -1.89 -8.75 25.15
N CYS A 314 -1.85 -8.17 23.95
CA CYS A 314 -3.03 -7.69 23.25
C CYS A 314 -3.14 -8.26 21.84
N GLU A 315 -4.37 -8.41 21.36
CA GLU A 315 -4.68 -8.75 19.96
C GLU A 315 -5.28 -7.51 19.29
N LEU A 316 -4.68 -7.02 18.20
CA LEU A 316 -5.16 -5.83 17.49
C LEU A 316 -6.56 -6.07 16.89
N ILE A 317 -7.42 -5.06 16.91
CA ILE A 317 -8.71 -5.01 16.22
C ILE A 317 -8.54 -4.15 14.96
N LEU A 318 -9.01 -4.67 13.82
CA LEU A 318 -9.10 -3.95 12.55
C LEU A 318 -10.53 -4.07 12.04
N ASP A 319 -11.12 -2.98 11.55
CA ASP A 319 -12.50 -2.95 11.03
C ASP A 319 -13.55 -3.54 11.99
N GLN A 320 -13.42 -3.22 13.28
CA GLN A 320 -14.27 -3.73 14.37
C GLN A 320 -14.26 -5.28 14.48
N LYS A 321 -13.18 -5.95 14.06
CA LYS A 321 -12.96 -7.40 14.16
C LYS A 321 -11.57 -7.73 14.73
N PRO A 322 -11.40 -8.84 15.48
CA PRO A 322 -10.07 -9.29 15.92
C PRO A 322 -9.17 -9.64 14.73
N SER A 323 -8.00 -9.01 14.64
CA SER A 323 -7.05 -9.15 13.51
C SER A 323 -6.08 -10.34 13.66
N ARG A 324 -6.03 -11.00 14.82
CA ARG A 324 -5.07 -12.05 15.20
C ARG A 324 -3.61 -11.62 15.26
N VAL A 325 -3.32 -10.33 15.12
CA VAL A 325 -1.98 -9.78 15.32
C VAL A 325 -1.76 -9.55 16.81
N MET A 326 -0.83 -10.30 17.39
CA MET A 326 -0.47 -10.22 18.81
C MET A 326 0.66 -9.22 19.05
N PHE A 327 0.53 -8.41 20.11
CA PHE A 327 1.51 -7.38 20.44
C PHE A 327 1.39 -6.94 21.91
N ASN A 328 2.46 -6.34 22.44
CA ASN A 328 2.51 -5.96 23.86
C ASN A 328 2.39 -4.45 24.03
N ILE A 329 1.47 -4.00 24.88
CA ILE A 329 1.32 -2.60 25.28
C ILE A 329 2.02 -2.41 26.62
N GLY A 330 3.24 -1.86 26.62
CA GLY A 330 4.05 -1.66 27.83
C GLY A 330 4.14 -0.22 28.33
N THR A 331 3.58 0.74 27.58
CA THR A 331 3.67 2.18 27.87
C THR A 331 2.30 2.82 27.90
N GLY A 332 2.13 3.94 28.63
CA GLY A 332 0.82 4.58 28.83
C GLY A 332 0.18 4.29 30.19
N PHE A 333 0.80 3.42 31.01
CA PHE A 333 0.38 3.16 32.39
C PHE A 333 1.10 4.08 33.38
N THR A 334 0.35 4.63 34.33
CA THR A 334 0.85 5.22 35.56
C THR A 334 1.31 4.14 36.54
N ASP A 335 2.08 4.52 37.58
CA ASP A 335 2.51 3.54 38.60
C ASP A 335 1.31 2.91 39.31
N LYS A 336 0.23 3.69 39.51
CA LYS A 336 -1.02 3.20 40.11
C LYS A 336 -1.74 2.19 39.20
N ASP A 337 -1.77 2.42 37.89
CA ASP A 337 -2.32 1.45 36.93
C ASP A 337 -1.57 0.11 37.02
N ARG A 338 -0.25 0.16 37.19
CA ARG A 338 0.58 -1.06 37.24
C ARG A 338 0.37 -1.89 38.50
N THR A 339 -0.07 -1.27 39.59
CA THR A 339 -0.36 -1.96 40.86
C THR A 339 -1.79 -2.51 40.88
N GLU A 340 -2.75 -1.78 40.31
CA GLU A 340 -4.19 -2.06 40.49
C GLU A 340 -4.83 -2.81 39.32
N TYR A 341 -4.11 -3.05 38.22
CA TYR A 341 -4.64 -3.62 36.97
C TYR A 341 -5.43 -4.93 37.11
N ASN A 342 -5.13 -5.76 38.12
CA ASN A 342 -5.78 -7.05 38.36
C ASN A 342 -6.70 -7.07 39.59
N ASN A 343 -6.87 -5.94 40.27
CA ASN A 343 -7.73 -5.81 41.42
C ASN A 343 -9.18 -5.55 40.97
N SER A 344 -10.04 -6.57 41.02
CA SER A 344 -11.45 -6.50 40.60
C SER A 344 -12.30 -5.42 41.31
N LYS A 345 -11.82 -4.86 42.42
CA LYS A 345 -12.49 -3.77 43.15
C LYS A 345 -11.97 -2.37 42.80
N SER A 346 -10.94 -2.28 41.96
CA SER A 346 -10.32 -1.02 41.54
C SER A 346 -10.97 -0.48 40.27
N SER A 347 -11.11 0.85 40.18
CA SER A 347 -11.52 1.52 38.94
C SER A 347 -10.49 1.43 37.82
N LEU A 348 -9.29 0.92 38.11
CA LEU A 348 -8.19 0.72 37.15
C LEU A 348 -8.04 -0.75 36.75
N TYR A 349 -9.01 -1.60 37.11
CA TYR A 349 -9.03 -3.01 36.73
C TYR A 349 -9.18 -3.18 35.22
N ILE A 350 -8.30 -3.97 34.61
CA ILE A 350 -8.30 -4.25 33.17
C ILE A 350 -8.54 -5.76 32.98
N PRO A 351 -9.78 -6.25 32.86
CA PRO A 351 -10.05 -7.68 32.75
C PRO A 351 -9.53 -8.26 31.43
N ILE A 352 -9.09 -9.53 31.46
CA ILE A 352 -8.82 -10.29 30.22
C ILE A 352 -10.12 -10.39 29.43
N GLY A 353 -10.05 -10.11 28.13
CA GLY A 353 -11.19 -10.01 27.23
C GLY A 353 -11.75 -8.59 27.06
N SER A 354 -11.32 -7.62 27.88
CA SER A 354 -11.67 -6.21 27.68
C SER A 354 -11.07 -5.68 26.38
N ILE A 355 -11.78 -4.72 25.79
CA ILE A 355 -11.29 -3.95 24.65
C ILE A 355 -10.60 -2.71 25.19
N VAL A 356 -9.34 -2.52 24.79
CA VAL A 356 -8.55 -1.35 25.17
C VAL A 356 -8.26 -0.52 23.94
N SER A 357 -8.40 0.78 24.07
CA SER A 357 -7.91 1.75 23.10
C SER A 357 -6.42 1.94 23.31
N PHE A 358 -5.69 1.98 22.20
CA PHE A 358 -4.28 2.28 22.20
C PHE A 358 -3.88 3.00 20.91
N SER A 359 -2.88 3.87 21.02
CA SER A 359 -2.30 4.57 19.86
C SER A 359 -0.96 3.93 19.48
N TYR A 360 -0.64 3.84 18.19
CA TYR A 360 0.60 3.20 17.70
C TYR A 360 1.18 3.89 16.46
N MET A 361 2.49 3.85 16.28
CA MET A 361 3.17 4.71 15.30
C MET A 361 2.85 4.35 13.85
N GLU A 362 3.17 3.11 13.53
CA GLU A 362 2.92 2.45 12.28
C GLU A 362 2.81 0.96 12.59
N LEU A 363 2.30 0.19 11.64
CA LEU A 363 2.40 -1.25 11.75
C LEU A 363 3.79 -1.68 11.24
N SER A 364 4.36 -2.73 11.82
CA SER A 364 5.53 -3.41 11.26
C SER A 364 5.19 -4.02 9.90
N GLN A 365 6.18 -4.64 9.23
CA GLN A 365 5.91 -5.45 8.03
C GLN A 365 4.88 -6.57 8.31
N ASP A 366 4.84 -7.07 9.55
CA ASP A 366 3.90 -8.10 10.02
C ASP A 366 2.58 -7.53 10.53
N SER A 367 2.27 -6.27 10.18
CA SER A 367 1.07 -5.56 10.64
C SER A 367 1.00 -5.38 12.18
N VAL A 368 2.13 -5.50 12.90
CA VAL A 368 2.18 -5.35 14.36
C VAL A 368 2.32 -3.88 14.76
N PRO A 369 1.45 -3.35 15.64
CA PRO A 369 1.57 -1.97 16.11
C PRO A 369 2.92 -1.68 16.80
N ARG A 370 3.69 -0.72 16.27
CA ARG A 370 4.98 -0.31 16.85
C ARG A 370 4.81 0.81 17.86
N HIS A 371 5.48 0.66 19.00
CA HIS A 371 5.40 1.54 20.16
C HIS A 371 3.95 1.84 20.60
N PRO A 372 3.16 0.79 20.86
CA PRO A 372 1.80 0.95 21.31
C PRO A 372 1.75 1.62 22.69
N VAL A 373 0.82 2.55 22.83
CA VAL A 373 0.59 3.35 24.03
C VAL A 373 -0.84 3.12 24.48
N TYR A 374 -1.01 2.60 25.70
CA TYR A 374 -2.31 2.44 26.34
C TYR A 374 -3.02 3.79 26.51
N ARG A 375 -4.31 3.84 26.19
CA ARG A 375 -5.15 5.03 26.33
C ARG A 375 -6.33 4.84 27.28
N GLY A 376 -6.87 3.63 27.38
CA GLY A 376 -7.97 3.30 28.29
C GLY A 376 -8.76 2.08 27.87
N ILE A 377 -9.66 1.61 28.72
CA ILE A 377 -10.69 0.62 28.36
C ILE A 377 -11.77 1.30 27.54
N ARG A 378 -12.31 0.59 26.53
CA ARG A 378 -13.42 1.02 25.69
C ARG A 378 -14.62 0.10 25.93
N ASP A 379 -15.46 0.47 26.88
CA ASP A 379 -16.72 -0.24 27.15
C ASP A 379 -17.82 0.12 26.13
N ASP A 380 -17.64 1.23 25.42
CA ASP A 380 -18.53 1.76 24.37
C ASP A 380 -18.23 1.16 22.97
N PHE A 381 -17.10 0.47 22.81
CA PHE A 381 -16.70 -0.09 21.52
C PHE A 381 -17.30 -1.49 21.32
N MET A 382 -18.36 -1.53 20.53
CA MET A 382 -19.00 -2.78 20.12
C MET A 382 -18.29 -3.37 18.90
N ILE A 383 -17.77 -4.59 19.04
CA ILE A 383 -17.44 -5.43 17.88
C ILE A 383 -18.75 -5.64 17.10
N LYS A 384 -18.77 -5.30 15.80
CA LYS A 384 -19.94 -5.50 14.95
C LYS A 384 -20.36 -6.98 14.98
N GLN A 385 -21.40 -7.27 15.74
CA GLN A 385 -22.27 -8.42 15.56
C GLN A 385 -23.40 -7.94 14.66
N ASN A 386 -23.43 -8.37 13.40
CA ASN A 386 -24.42 -7.90 12.42
C ASN A 386 -25.62 -8.85 12.42
N THR A 387 -26.75 -8.38 12.96
CA THR A 387 -27.99 -9.16 13.23
C THR A 387 -29.12 -8.93 12.21
N GLU A 388 -28.86 -8.37 11.02
CA GLU A 388 -29.93 -8.15 10.01
C GLU A 388 -29.63 -8.74 8.63
N LEU A 389 -28.48 -9.39 8.45
CA LEU A 389 -28.22 -10.30 7.32
C LEU A 389 -28.69 -11.74 7.62
N GLU A 390 -29.12 -12.00 8.86
CA GLU A 390 -29.51 -13.29 9.44
C GLU A 390 -30.86 -13.88 8.95
N SER A 391 -31.29 -13.61 7.72
CA SER A 391 -32.42 -14.36 7.14
C SER A 391 -32.20 -14.84 5.71
N LYS A 392 -31.30 -14.21 4.96
CA LYS A 392 -30.84 -14.71 3.65
C LYS A 392 -29.37 -15.10 3.65
N GLU A 393 -28.62 -14.63 4.64
CA GLU A 393 -27.26 -15.07 4.89
C GLU A 393 -27.23 -16.22 5.92
N ASN A 394 -28.32 -16.47 6.67
CA ASN A 394 -28.46 -17.59 7.60
C ASN A 394 -28.58 -18.98 6.94
N GLU A 395 -28.79 -19.04 5.62
CA GLU A 395 -28.58 -20.28 4.84
C GLU A 395 -27.11 -20.46 4.40
N LEU A 396 -26.28 -19.40 4.44
CA LEU A 396 -24.89 -19.40 3.95
C LEU A 396 -23.82 -19.24 5.05
N LEU A 397 -24.16 -18.73 6.24
CA LEU A 397 -23.24 -18.42 7.35
C LEU A 397 -23.05 -19.55 8.37
N ASN A 398 -23.59 -20.75 8.12
CA ASN A 398 -23.33 -21.92 8.96
C ASN A 398 -22.03 -22.69 8.63
N GLN A 399 -21.07 -22.09 7.89
CA GLN A 399 -19.76 -22.70 7.66
C GLN A 399 -18.63 -21.66 7.43
N THR A 400 -17.87 -21.26 8.46
CA THR A 400 -16.39 -21.22 8.35
C THR A 400 -15.68 -21.10 9.70
N GLU A 401 -14.98 -22.19 10.02
CA GLU A 401 -13.95 -22.36 11.06
C GLU A 401 -12.65 -21.77 10.53
N LYS A 402 -11.60 -21.65 11.35
CA LYS A 402 -10.25 -21.33 10.83
C LYS A 402 -9.95 -22.28 9.66
N ASP A 403 -9.80 -21.74 8.45
CA ASP A 403 -9.47 -22.54 7.27
C ASP A 403 -7.98 -22.90 7.30
N TYR A 404 -7.64 -23.81 8.21
CA TYR A 404 -6.30 -24.35 8.36
C TYR A 404 -5.85 -25.07 7.08
N ILE A 405 -6.78 -25.57 6.26
CA ILE A 405 -6.49 -26.13 4.93
C ILE A 405 -5.80 -25.08 4.07
N LYS A 406 -6.38 -23.87 3.96
CA LYS A 406 -5.78 -22.77 3.18
C LYS A 406 -4.39 -22.38 3.67
N THR A 407 -4.20 -22.28 4.99
CA THR A 407 -2.89 -21.93 5.58
C THR A 407 -1.84 -23.02 5.36
N ILE A 408 -2.22 -24.30 5.51
CA ILE A 408 -1.34 -25.44 5.23
C ILE A 408 -0.96 -25.45 3.75
N ILE A 409 -1.92 -25.26 2.85
CA ILE A 409 -1.67 -25.22 1.40
C ILE A 409 -0.69 -24.10 1.04
N SER A 410 -0.91 -22.89 1.53
CA SER A 410 -0.04 -21.73 1.27
C SER A 410 1.38 -21.98 1.78
N SER A 411 1.51 -22.42 3.04
CA SER A 411 2.81 -22.67 3.68
C SER A 411 3.59 -23.78 2.95
N PHE A 412 2.92 -24.86 2.56
CA PHE A 412 3.54 -25.98 1.86
C PHE A 412 3.89 -25.63 0.42
N THR A 413 3.17 -24.70 -0.22
CA THR A 413 3.49 -24.19 -1.55
C THR A 413 4.81 -23.40 -1.52
N ILE A 414 5.01 -22.58 -0.48
CA ILE A 414 6.28 -21.87 -0.26
C ILE A 414 7.43 -22.86 -0.06
N LEU A 415 7.23 -23.92 0.73
CA LEU A 415 8.23 -24.96 0.92
C LEU A 415 8.58 -25.67 -0.40
N ILE A 416 7.60 -25.99 -1.25
CA ILE A 416 7.85 -26.61 -2.56
C ILE A 416 8.75 -25.71 -3.42
N LYS A 417 8.41 -24.42 -3.53
CA LYS A 417 9.20 -23.46 -4.32
C LYS A 417 10.64 -23.37 -3.82
N ASN A 418 10.84 -23.36 -2.51
CA ASN A 418 12.19 -23.35 -1.93
C ASN A 418 12.97 -24.63 -2.24
N GLU A 419 12.36 -25.81 -2.08
CA GLU A 419 13.03 -27.08 -2.38
C GLU A 419 13.37 -27.23 -3.88
N GLU A 420 12.51 -26.73 -4.78
CA GLU A 420 12.77 -26.67 -6.23
C GLU A 420 13.88 -25.68 -6.60
N THR A 421 14.03 -24.61 -5.82
CA THR A 421 15.08 -23.59 -6.00
C THR A 421 16.43 -24.08 -5.50
N GLN A 422 16.47 -24.70 -4.31
CA GLN A 422 17.73 -25.15 -3.71
C GLN A 422 18.21 -26.49 -4.26
N LYS A 423 17.30 -27.37 -4.68
CA LYS A 423 17.60 -28.71 -5.24
C LYS A 423 18.55 -29.56 -4.38
N GLU A 424 18.44 -29.46 -3.05
CA GLU A 424 19.23 -30.26 -2.10
C GLU A 424 18.99 -31.77 -2.25
N THR A 425 19.88 -32.61 -1.72
CA THR A 425 19.70 -34.06 -1.71
C THR A 425 18.31 -34.47 -1.20
N ASN A 426 17.61 -35.32 -1.96
CA ASN A 426 16.24 -35.78 -1.69
C ASN A 426 15.11 -34.72 -1.82
N TRP A 427 15.36 -33.56 -2.44
CA TRP A 427 14.33 -32.51 -2.66
C TRP A 427 13.08 -33.04 -3.37
N GLN A 428 13.24 -33.99 -4.31
CA GLN A 428 12.14 -34.62 -5.05
C GLN A 428 11.18 -35.37 -4.11
N PHE A 429 11.71 -36.02 -3.06
CA PHE A 429 10.90 -36.72 -2.06
C PHE A 429 10.17 -35.76 -1.13
N LYS A 430 10.83 -34.69 -0.66
CA LYS A 430 10.21 -33.64 0.16
C LYS A 430 9.10 -32.91 -0.60
N ARG A 431 9.39 -32.53 -1.86
CA ARG A 431 8.41 -31.94 -2.78
C ARG A 431 7.20 -32.85 -2.97
N LYS A 432 7.43 -34.14 -3.24
CA LYS A 432 6.36 -35.12 -3.40
C LYS A 432 5.50 -35.23 -2.14
N ALA A 433 6.12 -35.25 -0.95
CA ALA A 433 5.40 -35.30 0.32
C ALA A 433 4.57 -34.03 0.59
N TYR A 434 5.13 -32.84 0.38
CA TYR A 434 4.39 -31.58 0.56
C TYR A 434 3.26 -31.42 -0.46
N LYS A 435 3.53 -31.81 -1.71
CA LYS A 435 2.53 -31.80 -2.77
C LYS A 435 1.37 -32.76 -2.47
N GLN A 436 1.67 -33.96 -1.96
CA GLN A 436 0.64 -34.91 -1.53
C GLN A 436 -0.27 -34.31 -0.45
N VAL A 437 0.27 -33.55 0.51
CA VAL A 437 -0.55 -32.84 1.52
C VAL A 437 -1.43 -31.78 0.87
N ILE A 438 -0.89 -30.94 -0.01
CA ILE A 438 -1.66 -29.92 -0.73
C ILE A 438 -2.79 -30.56 -1.54
N ASP A 439 -2.48 -31.59 -2.32
CA ASP A 439 -3.44 -32.26 -3.19
C ASP A 439 -4.57 -32.91 -2.38
N ILE A 440 -4.27 -33.56 -1.25
CA ILE A 440 -5.30 -34.18 -0.40
C ILE A 440 -6.17 -33.09 0.26
N LEU A 441 -5.56 -32.04 0.81
CA LEU A 441 -6.28 -31.01 1.55
C LEU A 441 -7.08 -30.07 0.65
N SER A 442 -6.59 -29.76 -0.56
CA SER A 442 -7.31 -28.94 -1.53
C SER A 442 -8.58 -29.61 -2.05
N ASN A 443 -8.61 -30.94 -2.00
CA ASN A 443 -9.73 -31.78 -2.44
C ASN A 443 -10.61 -32.26 -1.26
N SER A 444 -10.32 -31.84 -0.04
CA SER A 444 -11.07 -32.24 1.15
C SER A 444 -12.16 -31.22 1.46
N SER A 445 -13.39 -31.70 1.62
CA SER A 445 -14.49 -30.92 2.21
C SER A 445 -14.52 -31.00 3.74
N GLU A 446 -13.60 -31.76 4.36
CA GLU A 446 -13.55 -31.89 5.80
C GLU A 446 -12.92 -30.66 6.45
N LYS A 447 -13.58 -30.19 7.50
CA LYS A 447 -13.06 -29.12 8.36
C LYS A 447 -11.86 -29.62 9.17
N ILE A 448 -10.75 -28.92 9.04
CA ILE A 448 -9.56 -29.17 9.85
C ILE A 448 -9.45 -28.10 10.92
N ASP A 449 -9.42 -28.52 12.18
CA ASP A 449 -9.21 -27.68 13.36
C ASP A 449 -8.17 -28.26 14.33
N SER A 450 -7.67 -29.47 14.05
CA SER A 450 -6.80 -30.24 14.94
C SER A 450 -5.92 -31.19 14.13
N VAL A 451 -4.74 -31.50 14.65
CA VAL A 451 -3.77 -32.37 13.97
C VAL A 451 -4.33 -33.79 13.81
N GLN A 452 -5.16 -34.24 14.75
CA GLN A 452 -5.84 -35.53 14.70
C GLN A 452 -6.82 -35.62 13.52
N LYS A 453 -7.62 -34.56 13.28
CA LYS A 453 -8.49 -34.51 12.09
C LYS A 453 -7.67 -34.45 10.80
N THR A 454 -6.61 -33.63 10.76
CA THR A 454 -5.72 -33.60 9.59
C THR A 454 -5.10 -34.96 9.30
N LEU A 455 -4.65 -35.68 10.32
CA LEU A 455 -4.05 -37.00 10.18
C LEU A 455 -5.04 -38.01 9.59
N LYS A 456 -6.31 -37.96 10.01
CA LYS A 456 -7.39 -38.79 9.46
C LYS A 456 -7.62 -38.49 7.97
N VAL A 457 -7.74 -37.21 7.61
CA VAL A 457 -7.92 -36.77 6.22
C VAL A 457 -6.73 -37.18 5.35
N LEU A 458 -5.50 -36.99 5.84
CA LEU A 458 -4.28 -37.37 5.12
C LEU A 458 -4.18 -38.88 4.90
N ARG A 459 -4.50 -39.71 5.91
CA ARG A 459 -4.52 -41.17 5.76
C ARG A 459 -5.59 -41.64 4.78
N ALA A 460 -6.80 -41.06 4.85
CA ALA A 460 -7.87 -41.35 3.89
C ALA A 460 -7.46 -40.98 2.45
N GLY A 461 -6.68 -39.91 2.28
CA GLY A 461 -6.07 -39.51 1.00
C GLY A 461 -4.82 -40.33 0.60
N GLY A 462 -4.46 -41.38 1.34
CA GLY A 462 -3.36 -42.31 1.01
C GLY A 462 -1.97 -41.90 1.54
N ALA A 463 -1.87 -40.97 2.50
CA ALA A 463 -0.60 -40.66 3.16
C ALA A 463 -0.23 -41.75 4.19
N LYS A 464 0.99 -42.29 4.08
CA LYS A 464 1.52 -43.31 5.00
C LYS A 464 2.08 -42.65 6.28
N LEU A 465 1.27 -42.57 7.32
CA LEU A 465 1.57 -41.86 8.57
C LEU A 465 1.27 -42.74 9.81
N ASP A 466 1.67 -44.01 9.80
CA ASP A 466 1.32 -44.98 10.85
C ASP A 466 2.14 -44.78 12.14
N GLY A 467 1.49 -44.98 13.29
CA GLY A 467 2.13 -44.93 14.62
C GLY A 467 2.42 -43.54 15.16
N GLU A 468 1.91 -42.48 14.53
CA GLU A 468 2.12 -41.08 14.90
C GLU A 468 1.57 -40.75 16.29
N GLU A 469 0.38 -41.25 16.63
CA GLU A 469 -0.29 -40.99 17.92
C GLU A 469 0.45 -41.65 19.09
N ALA A 470 0.91 -42.89 18.90
CA ALA A 470 1.69 -43.62 19.89
C ALA A 470 3.05 -42.96 20.13
N TYR A 471 3.69 -42.46 19.05
CA TYR A 471 4.95 -41.73 19.16
C TYR A 471 4.77 -40.39 19.87
N PHE A 472 3.71 -39.64 19.55
CA PHE A 472 3.38 -38.37 20.22
C PHE A 472 3.15 -38.54 21.72
N THR A 473 2.39 -39.57 22.11
CA THR A 473 2.11 -39.86 23.54
C THR A 473 3.39 -40.13 24.33
N LYS A 474 4.39 -40.75 23.71
CA LYS A 474 5.67 -41.09 24.36
C LYS A 474 6.68 -39.93 24.36
N ASN A 475 6.71 -39.12 23.31
CA ASN A 475 7.81 -38.16 23.09
C ASN A 475 7.37 -36.68 23.08
N GLY A 476 6.06 -36.39 23.12
CA GLY A 476 5.53 -35.01 23.08
C GLY A 476 5.56 -34.34 21.71
N GLU A 477 5.99 -35.05 20.66
CA GLU A 477 6.01 -34.56 19.27
C GLU A 477 5.65 -35.66 18.26
N TYR A 478 5.21 -35.27 17.06
CA TYR A 478 4.90 -36.22 15.98
C TYR A 478 6.19 -36.75 15.32
N LYS A 479 6.15 -37.98 14.82
CA LYS A 479 7.29 -38.68 14.21
C LYS A 479 7.66 -38.09 12.85
N SER A 480 6.67 -37.74 12.02
CA SER A 480 6.94 -37.16 10.69
C SER A 480 7.15 -35.65 10.75
N LYS A 481 8.19 -35.19 10.05
CA LYS A 481 8.48 -33.75 9.85
C LYS A 481 7.36 -32.99 9.13
N THR A 482 6.46 -33.71 8.46
CA THR A 482 5.27 -33.15 7.80
C THR A 482 4.20 -32.80 8.83
N LEU A 483 3.84 -33.74 9.73
CA LEU A 483 2.88 -33.48 10.80
C LEU A 483 3.41 -32.51 11.84
N GLN A 484 4.72 -32.48 12.10
CA GLN A 484 5.31 -31.43 12.95
C GLN A 484 5.01 -30.02 12.42
N LYS A 485 5.10 -29.80 11.09
CA LYS A 485 4.77 -28.51 10.46
C LYS A 485 3.28 -28.19 10.48
N ILE A 486 2.44 -29.20 10.25
CA ILE A 486 0.98 -29.04 10.35
C ILE A 486 0.57 -28.73 11.80
N SER A 487 1.18 -29.40 12.78
CA SER A 487 0.99 -29.15 14.21
C SER A 487 1.40 -27.73 14.59
N GLU A 488 2.53 -27.24 14.07
CA GLU A 488 2.92 -25.84 14.21
C GLU A 488 1.84 -24.91 13.65
N ILE A 489 1.41 -25.10 12.40
CA ILE A 489 0.38 -24.27 11.76
C ILE A 489 -0.93 -24.28 12.55
N ILE A 490 -1.35 -25.44 13.06
CA ILE A 490 -2.59 -25.55 13.84
C ILE A 490 -2.47 -24.81 15.18
N ARG A 491 -1.30 -24.91 15.83
CA ARG A 491 -0.99 -24.27 17.12
C ARG A 491 -0.79 -22.76 17.02
N THR A 492 -0.02 -22.29 16.04
CA THR A 492 0.43 -20.89 15.91
C THR A 492 -0.35 -20.10 14.86
N GLY A 493 -1.06 -20.79 13.97
CA GLY A 493 -1.72 -20.20 12.81
C GLY A 493 -0.82 -19.96 11.60
N VAL A 494 0.49 -20.23 11.69
CA VAL A 494 1.49 -19.98 10.63
C VAL A 494 2.61 -21.03 10.65
N LEU A 495 3.41 -21.10 9.58
CA LEU A 495 4.64 -21.90 9.57
C LEU A 495 5.87 -20.98 9.55
N THR A 496 6.65 -20.97 10.63
CA THR A 496 7.83 -20.10 10.80
C THR A 496 8.81 -20.25 9.65
N LYS A 497 9.12 -21.50 9.25
CA LYS A 497 10.02 -21.77 8.12
C LYS A 497 9.50 -21.21 6.79
N ALA A 498 8.18 -21.19 6.56
CA ALA A 498 7.63 -20.59 5.34
C ALA A 498 7.78 -19.07 5.35
N ILE A 499 7.63 -18.43 6.53
CA ILE A 499 7.86 -17.00 6.71
C ILE A 499 9.34 -16.67 6.45
N GLU A 500 10.27 -17.41 7.05
CA GLU A 500 11.71 -17.22 6.85
C GLU A 500 12.13 -17.35 5.38
N ILE A 501 11.61 -18.35 4.67
CA ILE A 501 11.85 -18.53 3.22
C ILE A 501 11.29 -17.36 2.42
N GLN A 502 10.08 -16.91 2.77
CA GLN A 502 9.47 -15.77 2.11
C GLN A 502 10.24 -14.48 2.37
N ASP A 503 10.96 -14.41 3.50
CA ASP A 503 11.80 -13.27 3.87
C ASP A 503 13.23 -13.29 3.34
N ASP A 504 13.70 -14.42 2.83
CA ASP A 504 15.03 -14.58 2.22
C ASP A 504 15.20 -13.60 1.03
N PRO A 505 16.20 -12.70 1.05
CA PRO A 505 16.45 -11.76 -0.03
C PRO A 505 16.64 -12.40 -1.41
N LYS A 506 17.25 -13.59 -1.48
CA LYS A 506 17.42 -14.35 -2.73
C LYS A 506 16.07 -14.83 -3.25
N VAL A 507 15.23 -15.39 -2.37
CA VAL A 507 13.90 -15.89 -2.76
C VAL A 507 12.99 -14.72 -3.18
N LYS A 508 13.01 -13.60 -2.43
CA LYS A 508 12.30 -12.37 -2.81
C LYS A 508 12.73 -11.87 -4.18
N SER A 509 14.04 -11.74 -4.40
CA SER A 509 14.58 -11.27 -5.68
C SER A 509 14.25 -12.19 -6.85
N ILE A 510 14.47 -13.50 -6.70
CA ILE A 510 14.14 -14.46 -7.77
C ILE A 510 12.65 -14.42 -8.05
N THR A 511 11.80 -14.39 -7.01
CA THR A 511 10.35 -14.32 -7.16
C THR A 511 9.95 -13.04 -7.90
N GLU A 512 10.47 -11.88 -7.51
CA GLU A 512 10.18 -10.60 -8.15
C GLU A 512 10.62 -10.60 -9.61
N LEU A 513 11.87 -10.96 -9.91
CA LEU A 513 12.39 -10.95 -11.28
C LEU A 513 11.70 -11.96 -12.19
N THR A 514 11.19 -13.08 -11.66
CA THR A 514 10.40 -14.04 -12.45
C THR A 514 8.99 -13.58 -12.80
N THR A 515 8.54 -12.44 -12.28
CA THR A 515 7.28 -11.82 -12.72
C THR A 515 7.41 -11.16 -14.09
N ILE A 516 8.64 -10.87 -14.54
CA ILE A 516 8.89 -10.32 -15.87
C ILE A 516 8.75 -11.46 -16.89
N PRO A 517 7.88 -11.32 -17.90
CA PRO A 517 7.74 -12.32 -18.96
C PRO A 517 9.09 -12.65 -19.61
N GLU A 518 9.28 -13.92 -19.97
CA GLU A 518 10.53 -14.46 -20.54
C GLU A 518 11.75 -14.49 -19.58
N ILE A 519 11.59 -14.06 -18.32
CA ILE A 519 12.60 -14.24 -17.25
C ILE A 519 12.19 -15.42 -16.35
N GLY A 520 12.76 -16.59 -16.63
CA GLY A 520 12.60 -17.77 -15.77
C GLY A 520 13.57 -17.81 -14.57
N PRO A 521 13.39 -18.76 -13.62
CA PRO A 521 14.18 -18.86 -12.40
C PRO A 521 15.70 -18.89 -12.62
N SER A 522 16.16 -19.55 -13.68
CA SER A 522 17.59 -19.62 -14.01
C SER A 522 18.18 -18.26 -14.38
N LYS A 523 17.44 -17.45 -15.15
CA LYS A 523 17.88 -16.10 -15.52
C LYS A 523 17.80 -15.16 -14.32
N ALA A 524 16.72 -15.24 -13.54
CA ALA A 524 16.56 -14.46 -12.31
C ALA A 524 17.68 -14.75 -11.29
N GLU A 525 18.07 -16.02 -11.11
CA GLU A 525 19.19 -16.37 -10.24
C GLU A 525 20.53 -15.82 -10.74
N LYS A 526 20.74 -15.82 -12.07
CA LYS A 526 21.93 -15.18 -12.66
C LYS A 526 21.94 -13.67 -12.37
N LEU A 527 20.83 -12.98 -12.61
CA LEU A 527 20.70 -11.54 -12.33
C LEU A 527 20.96 -11.21 -10.86
N TYR A 528 20.42 -12.01 -9.94
CA TYR A 528 20.70 -11.88 -8.51
C TYR A 528 22.20 -12.01 -8.19
N LYS A 529 22.88 -12.99 -8.79
CA LYS A 529 24.34 -13.17 -8.64
C LYS A 529 25.13 -12.00 -9.22
N ASP A 530 24.62 -11.38 -10.28
CA ASP A 530 25.18 -10.17 -10.90
C ASP A 530 24.86 -8.89 -10.08
N GLY A 531 24.23 -9.02 -8.91
CA GLY A 531 23.90 -7.91 -7.99
C GLY A 531 22.60 -7.17 -8.33
N ILE A 532 21.81 -7.69 -9.26
CA ILE A 532 20.51 -7.14 -9.65
C ILE A 532 19.43 -7.86 -8.86
N THR A 533 18.88 -7.19 -7.87
CA THR A 533 17.95 -7.78 -6.90
C THR A 533 16.50 -7.39 -7.12
N THR A 534 16.26 -6.26 -7.81
CA THR A 534 14.91 -5.72 -8.08
C THR A 534 14.68 -5.41 -9.56
N ILE A 535 13.42 -5.24 -9.96
CA ILE A 535 13.06 -4.84 -11.33
C ILE A 535 13.62 -3.45 -11.67
N ALA A 536 13.62 -2.52 -10.71
CA ALA A 536 14.16 -1.18 -10.91
C ALA A 536 15.67 -1.21 -11.22
N GLU A 537 16.43 -2.02 -10.48
CA GLU A 537 17.85 -2.24 -10.74
C GLU A 537 18.09 -2.89 -12.11
N LEU A 538 17.22 -3.84 -12.51
CA LEU A 538 17.29 -4.46 -13.83
C LEU A 538 17.06 -3.45 -14.96
N ILE A 539 16.10 -2.54 -14.80
CA ILE A 539 15.84 -1.46 -15.77
C ILE A 539 17.08 -0.57 -15.92
N ASP A 540 17.70 -0.16 -14.81
CA ASP A 540 18.87 0.71 -14.85
C ASP A 540 20.13 -0.01 -15.37
N ALA A 541 20.29 -1.30 -15.06
CA ALA A 541 21.36 -2.12 -15.62
C ALA A 541 21.18 -2.34 -17.13
N PHE A 542 19.96 -2.61 -17.59
CA PHE A 542 19.66 -2.82 -19.01
C PHE A 542 19.84 -1.54 -19.85
N LYS A 543 19.55 -0.36 -19.28
CA LYS A 543 19.85 0.93 -19.94
C LYS A 543 21.36 1.14 -20.18
N LYS A 544 22.20 0.57 -19.32
CA LYS A 544 23.67 0.69 -19.42
C LYS A 544 24.27 -0.39 -20.31
N ASP A 545 23.74 -1.61 -20.26
CA ASP A 545 24.14 -2.72 -21.10
C ASP A 545 22.92 -3.45 -21.69
N SER A 546 22.63 -3.15 -22.97
CA SER A 546 21.52 -3.75 -23.70
C SER A 546 21.73 -5.23 -24.03
N LYS A 547 22.93 -5.80 -23.81
CA LYS A 547 23.21 -7.24 -23.99
C LYS A 547 22.86 -8.07 -22.75
N LEU A 548 22.53 -7.42 -21.63
CA LEU A 548 22.15 -8.10 -20.39
C LEU A 548 20.92 -8.99 -20.57
N LEU A 549 19.97 -8.56 -21.39
CA LEU A 549 18.74 -9.27 -21.73
C LEU A 549 18.71 -9.62 -23.21
N ASN A 550 18.18 -10.79 -23.55
CA ASN A 550 17.88 -11.09 -24.95
C ASN A 550 16.66 -10.27 -25.43
N SER A 551 16.38 -10.30 -26.74
CA SER A 551 15.28 -9.52 -27.33
C SER A 551 13.91 -9.81 -26.70
N LYS A 552 13.62 -11.06 -26.32
CA LYS A 552 12.33 -11.41 -25.72
C LYS A 552 12.22 -10.89 -24.29
N GLN A 553 13.29 -11.05 -23.52
CA GLN A 553 13.39 -10.55 -22.15
C GLN A 553 13.33 -9.03 -22.07
N SER A 554 13.91 -8.32 -23.04
CA SER A 554 13.85 -6.86 -23.09
C SER A 554 12.44 -6.35 -23.39
N ILE A 555 11.70 -7.04 -24.27
CA ILE A 555 10.28 -6.75 -24.51
C ILE A 555 9.46 -7.05 -23.25
N GLY A 556 9.68 -8.20 -22.62
CA GLY A 556 9.03 -8.57 -21.36
C GLY A 556 9.24 -7.53 -20.26
N LEU A 557 10.47 -7.02 -20.12
CA LEU A 557 10.80 -5.94 -19.18
C LEU A 557 10.10 -4.62 -19.53
N LYS A 558 10.09 -4.26 -20.82
CA LYS A 558 9.51 -2.99 -21.30
C LYS A 558 8.01 -2.90 -21.03
N TYR A 559 7.28 -4.00 -21.22
CA TYR A 559 5.82 -4.06 -21.08
C TYR A 559 5.36 -4.74 -19.78
N HIS A 560 6.26 -4.97 -18.82
CA HIS A 560 5.95 -5.67 -17.57
C HIS A 560 4.71 -5.11 -16.85
N ASN A 561 4.62 -3.79 -16.71
CA ASN A 561 3.49 -3.14 -16.02
C ASN A 561 2.14 -3.34 -16.74
N ASP A 562 2.14 -3.53 -18.05
CA ASP A 562 0.93 -3.81 -18.82
C ASP A 562 0.54 -5.30 -18.69
N LEU A 563 1.54 -6.18 -18.74
CA LEU A 563 1.37 -7.63 -18.70
C LEU A 563 1.06 -8.16 -17.30
N GLU A 564 1.34 -7.40 -16.23
CA GLU A 564 0.90 -7.70 -14.87
C GLU A 564 -0.62 -7.47 -14.68
N LYS A 565 -1.23 -6.60 -15.50
CA LYS A 565 -2.65 -6.28 -15.38
C LYS A 565 -3.51 -7.41 -15.92
N ARG A 566 -4.47 -7.85 -15.12
CA ARG A 566 -5.54 -8.76 -15.55
C ARG A 566 -6.33 -8.16 -16.73
N ILE A 567 -6.80 -9.03 -17.61
CA ILE A 567 -7.59 -8.70 -18.80
C ILE A 567 -9.07 -8.89 -18.45
N PRO A 568 -9.89 -7.83 -18.35
CA PRO A 568 -11.31 -7.96 -18.06
C PRO A 568 -12.03 -8.83 -19.10
N ARG A 569 -13.10 -9.52 -18.69
CA ARG A 569 -13.88 -10.36 -19.60
C ARG A 569 -14.37 -9.61 -20.84
N SER A 570 -14.80 -8.36 -20.69
CA SER A 570 -15.25 -7.52 -21.81
C SER A 570 -14.14 -7.29 -22.84
N GLU A 571 -12.90 -7.08 -22.41
CA GLU A 571 -11.76 -6.92 -23.32
C GLU A 571 -11.43 -8.26 -24.02
N MET A 572 -11.52 -9.39 -23.30
CA MET A 572 -11.37 -10.72 -23.91
C MET A 572 -12.44 -11.00 -24.98
N ASP A 573 -13.67 -10.51 -24.78
CA ASP A 573 -14.75 -10.60 -25.76
C ASP A 573 -14.41 -9.78 -27.02
N SER A 574 -13.87 -8.57 -26.87
CA SER A 574 -13.35 -7.75 -27.98
C SER A 574 -12.23 -8.46 -28.75
N TRP A 575 -11.28 -9.09 -28.04
CA TRP A 575 -10.24 -9.91 -28.67
C TRP A 575 -10.82 -11.09 -29.44
N ASN A 576 -11.79 -11.81 -28.86
CA ASN A 576 -12.46 -12.93 -29.54
C ASN A 576 -13.12 -12.49 -30.85
N GLU A 577 -13.80 -11.34 -30.85
CA GLU A 577 -14.40 -10.76 -32.05
C GLU A 577 -13.34 -10.41 -33.10
N PHE A 578 -12.28 -9.70 -32.69
CA PHE A 578 -11.17 -9.34 -33.57
C PHE A 578 -10.54 -10.56 -34.26
N PHE A 579 -10.16 -11.60 -33.51
CA PHE A 579 -9.56 -12.80 -34.09
C PHE A 579 -10.54 -13.54 -35.00
N THR A 580 -11.83 -13.54 -34.67
CA THR A 580 -12.87 -14.18 -35.49
C THR A 580 -13.00 -13.49 -36.84
N VAL A 581 -13.02 -12.15 -36.86
CA VAL A 581 -13.05 -11.35 -38.09
C VAL A 581 -11.79 -11.58 -38.91
N MET A 582 -10.61 -11.52 -38.27
CA MET A 582 -9.33 -11.70 -38.95
C MET A 582 -9.13 -13.10 -39.54
N LEU A 583 -9.64 -14.14 -38.87
CA LEU A 583 -9.57 -15.51 -39.36
C LEU A 583 -10.45 -15.69 -40.61
N LYS A 584 -11.68 -15.19 -40.58
CA LYS A 584 -12.59 -15.18 -41.74
C LYS A 584 -11.95 -14.44 -42.92
N PHE A 585 -11.41 -13.26 -42.67
CA PHE A 585 -10.71 -12.46 -43.68
C PHE A 585 -9.52 -13.23 -44.30
N THR A 586 -8.75 -13.94 -43.47
CA THR A 586 -7.62 -14.74 -43.93
C THR A 586 -8.07 -15.90 -44.82
N ILE A 587 -9.09 -16.66 -44.39
CA ILE A 587 -9.62 -17.81 -45.15
C ILE A 587 -10.13 -17.38 -46.53
N GLU A 588 -10.83 -16.25 -46.63
CA GLU A 588 -11.35 -15.74 -47.90
C GLU A 588 -10.24 -15.36 -48.90
N ARG A 589 -9.04 -15.03 -48.42
CA ARG A 589 -7.89 -14.68 -49.27
C ARG A 589 -7.00 -15.87 -49.62
N MET A 590 -7.22 -17.02 -49.00
CA MET A 590 -6.47 -18.23 -49.31
C MET A 590 -6.97 -18.84 -50.62
N LYS A 591 -6.02 -19.20 -51.51
CA LYS A 591 -6.34 -19.87 -52.79
C LYS A 591 -7.07 -21.20 -52.59
N THR A 592 -6.73 -21.91 -51.52
CA THR A 592 -7.35 -23.18 -51.13
C THR A 592 -7.95 -22.98 -49.74
N LYS A 593 -9.27 -23.13 -49.63
CA LYS A 593 -9.99 -22.91 -48.36
C LYS A 593 -9.85 -24.15 -47.47
N PRO A 594 -9.31 -24.02 -46.24
CA PRO A 594 -9.26 -25.13 -45.31
C PRO A 594 -10.65 -25.54 -44.84
N GLU A 595 -10.87 -26.84 -44.70
CA GLU A 595 -12.14 -27.40 -44.22
C GLU A 595 -12.15 -27.64 -42.71
N GLY A 596 -13.35 -27.52 -42.12
CA GLY A 596 -13.60 -27.78 -40.70
C GLY A 596 -12.75 -26.93 -39.75
N VAL A 597 -12.49 -25.69 -40.13
CA VAL A 597 -11.73 -24.76 -39.28
C VAL A 597 -12.48 -24.49 -37.98
N LYS A 598 -11.79 -24.65 -36.86
CA LYS A 598 -12.27 -24.29 -35.53
C LYS A 598 -11.30 -23.30 -34.90
N MET A 599 -11.81 -22.22 -34.34
CA MET A 599 -11.04 -21.28 -33.52
C MET A 599 -11.79 -21.04 -32.22
N GLN A 600 -11.08 -21.12 -31.10
CA GLN A 600 -11.66 -20.86 -29.80
C GLN A 600 -10.63 -20.21 -28.88
N LEU A 601 -11.04 -19.15 -28.17
CA LEU A 601 -10.29 -18.68 -27.01
C LEU A 601 -10.47 -19.68 -25.86
N VAL A 602 -9.35 -20.13 -25.30
CA VAL A 602 -9.27 -21.21 -24.31
C VAL A 602 -8.82 -20.64 -22.95
N GLY A 603 -8.08 -21.40 -22.15
CA GLY A 603 -7.57 -20.94 -20.86
C GLY A 603 -8.68 -20.52 -19.91
N SER A 604 -8.39 -19.47 -19.13
CA SER A 604 -9.35 -18.92 -18.15
C SER A 604 -10.63 -18.36 -18.78
N TYR A 605 -10.57 -17.91 -20.03
CA TYR A 605 -11.73 -17.41 -20.76
C TYR A 605 -12.78 -18.51 -20.98
N ARG A 606 -12.36 -19.69 -21.46
CA ARG A 606 -13.27 -20.85 -21.65
C ARG A 606 -13.83 -21.39 -20.33
N ARG A 607 -13.11 -21.21 -19.22
CA ARG A 607 -13.60 -21.53 -17.86
C ARG A 607 -14.53 -20.46 -17.27
N LYS A 608 -15.01 -19.50 -18.07
CA LYS A 608 -15.93 -18.42 -17.65
C LYS A 608 -15.39 -17.50 -16.55
N ALA A 609 -14.06 -17.36 -16.45
CA ALA A 609 -13.47 -16.40 -15.52
C ALA A 609 -13.86 -14.95 -15.88
N GLN A 610 -14.00 -14.10 -14.85
CA GLN A 610 -14.33 -12.67 -14.99
C GLN A 610 -13.13 -11.85 -15.49
N ASP A 611 -11.92 -12.39 -15.34
CA ASP A 611 -10.71 -11.84 -15.91
C ASP A 611 -9.71 -12.95 -16.29
N SER A 612 -8.80 -12.62 -17.21
CA SER A 612 -7.75 -13.50 -17.74
C SER A 612 -6.36 -12.94 -17.47
N GLY A 613 -5.32 -13.77 -17.53
CA GLY A 613 -3.93 -13.30 -17.45
C GLY A 613 -3.36 -12.95 -18.83
N ASP A 614 -3.72 -13.77 -19.80
CA ASP A 614 -3.25 -13.77 -21.17
C ASP A 614 -4.40 -14.24 -22.10
N ILE A 615 -4.12 -14.21 -23.41
CA ILE A 615 -5.05 -14.59 -24.46
C ILE A 615 -4.52 -15.86 -25.12
N ASP A 616 -5.16 -16.99 -24.79
CA ASP A 616 -4.88 -18.27 -25.42
C ASP A 616 -5.89 -18.58 -26.52
N ILE A 617 -5.42 -18.92 -27.71
CA ILE A 617 -6.25 -19.25 -28.87
C ILE A 617 -5.88 -20.63 -29.39
N LEU A 618 -6.88 -21.48 -29.57
CA LEU A 618 -6.74 -22.78 -30.19
C LEU A 618 -7.36 -22.76 -31.58
N LEU A 619 -6.54 -23.04 -32.60
CA LEU A 619 -6.92 -23.18 -33.99
C LEU A 619 -6.82 -24.66 -34.42
N SER A 620 -7.75 -25.11 -35.25
CA SER A 620 -7.73 -26.47 -35.82
C SER A 620 -8.37 -26.51 -37.18
N SER A 621 -8.03 -27.52 -37.98
CA SER A 621 -8.67 -27.85 -39.26
C SER A 621 -8.60 -29.34 -39.55
N LYS A 622 -9.44 -29.82 -40.47
CA LYS A 622 -9.46 -31.23 -40.90
C LYS A 622 -8.13 -31.70 -41.47
N ASP A 623 -7.59 -30.95 -42.43
CA ASP A 623 -6.32 -31.28 -43.09
C ASP A 623 -5.14 -30.62 -42.36
N PRO A 624 -4.16 -31.40 -41.85
CA PRO A 624 -3.03 -30.87 -41.09
C PRO A 624 -2.16 -29.86 -41.84
N GLU A 625 -1.93 -30.08 -43.14
CA GLU A 625 -1.03 -29.26 -43.94
C GLU A 625 -1.69 -27.94 -44.37
N GLN A 626 -2.98 -27.98 -44.72
CA GLN A 626 -3.77 -26.77 -44.94
C GLN A 626 -3.93 -25.96 -43.66
N GLY A 627 -4.06 -26.60 -42.49
CA GLY A 627 -4.12 -25.91 -41.21
C GLY A 627 -2.83 -25.20 -40.84
N LYS A 628 -1.66 -25.81 -41.07
CA LYS A 628 -0.35 -25.15 -40.93
C LYS A 628 -0.21 -23.93 -41.87
N LYS A 629 -0.71 -24.06 -43.11
CA LYS A 629 -0.76 -22.93 -44.06
C LYS A 629 -1.72 -21.83 -43.60
N LEU A 630 -2.89 -22.21 -43.08
CA LEU A 630 -3.85 -21.28 -42.48
C LEU A 630 -3.21 -20.52 -41.33
N MET A 631 -2.58 -21.22 -40.38
CA MET A 631 -1.85 -20.61 -39.26
C MET A 631 -0.83 -19.58 -39.76
N THR A 632 0.01 -19.97 -40.73
CA THR A 632 1.03 -19.07 -41.30
C THR A 632 0.42 -17.83 -41.94
N ASN A 633 -0.64 -17.98 -42.73
CA ASN A 633 -1.33 -16.85 -43.35
C ASN A 633 -2.06 -15.99 -42.33
N PHE A 634 -2.67 -16.59 -41.32
CA PHE A 634 -3.41 -15.89 -40.27
C PHE A 634 -2.50 -14.99 -39.47
N ILE A 635 -1.35 -15.50 -39.01
CA ILE A 635 -0.32 -14.68 -38.35
C ILE A 635 0.16 -13.56 -39.28
N LYS A 636 0.38 -13.86 -40.57
CA LYS A 636 0.81 -12.85 -41.54
C LYS A 636 -0.22 -11.73 -41.73
N GLU A 637 -1.51 -12.02 -41.74
CA GLU A 637 -2.56 -10.99 -41.83
C GLU A 637 -2.70 -10.23 -40.50
N LEU A 638 -2.58 -10.89 -39.35
CA LEU A 638 -2.59 -10.22 -38.04
C LEU A 638 -1.45 -9.19 -37.91
N LEU A 639 -0.23 -9.54 -38.35
CA LEU A 639 0.94 -8.66 -38.30
C LEU A 639 0.89 -7.46 -39.27
N LYS A 640 -0.14 -7.38 -40.13
CA LYS A 640 -0.39 -6.19 -40.96
C LYS A 640 -1.33 -5.19 -40.28
N THR A 641 -1.96 -5.58 -39.18
CA THR A 641 -2.83 -4.69 -38.40
C THR A 641 -2.00 -3.86 -37.44
N ASP A 642 -2.52 -2.70 -37.03
CA ASP A 642 -1.89 -1.90 -35.97
C ASP A 642 -2.02 -2.54 -34.58
N ASN A 643 -2.81 -3.63 -34.47
CA ASN A 643 -3.07 -4.33 -33.21
C ASN A 643 -1.95 -5.31 -32.82
N LEU A 644 -1.14 -5.79 -33.78
CA LEU A 644 -0.01 -6.69 -33.52
C LEU A 644 1.24 -6.18 -34.26
N ASP A 645 2.28 -5.82 -33.50
CA ASP A 645 3.55 -5.34 -34.07
C ASP A 645 4.55 -6.50 -34.23
N THR A 646 5.12 -6.62 -35.42
CA THR A 646 6.22 -7.55 -35.74
C THR A 646 7.41 -7.46 -34.78
N SER A 647 7.68 -6.29 -34.20
CA SER A 647 8.75 -6.07 -33.23
C SER A 647 8.46 -6.70 -31.86
N LEU A 648 7.21 -7.12 -31.61
CA LEU A 648 6.72 -7.67 -30.36
C LEU A 648 6.40 -9.17 -30.43
N VAL A 649 6.94 -9.86 -31.44
CA VAL A 649 6.80 -11.32 -31.61
C VAL A 649 7.91 -12.04 -30.83
N PHE A 650 7.52 -12.94 -29.94
CA PHE A 650 8.44 -13.80 -29.19
C PHE A 650 8.77 -15.07 -29.94
N SER A 651 7.79 -15.67 -30.63
CA SER A 651 7.96 -16.87 -31.43
C SER A 651 6.89 -16.93 -32.49
N SER A 652 7.24 -17.36 -33.70
CA SER A 652 6.28 -17.57 -34.78
C SER A 652 6.69 -18.79 -35.59
N GLY A 653 5.79 -19.76 -35.67
CA GLY A 653 5.95 -20.98 -36.46
C GLY A 653 4.61 -21.44 -37.02
N THR A 654 4.63 -22.58 -37.73
CA THR A 654 3.45 -23.12 -38.41
C THR A 654 2.41 -23.74 -37.47
N THR A 655 2.77 -23.95 -36.19
CA THR A 655 1.93 -24.60 -35.17
C THR A 655 1.79 -23.79 -33.89
N LYS A 656 2.61 -22.76 -33.70
CA LYS A 656 2.60 -21.91 -32.51
C LYS A 656 3.03 -20.49 -32.84
N PHE A 657 2.33 -19.52 -32.26
CA PHE A 657 2.70 -18.12 -32.22
C PHE A 657 2.65 -17.63 -30.77
N MET A 658 3.59 -16.75 -30.41
CA MET A 658 3.64 -16.04 -29.13
C MET A 658 4.07 -14.60 -29.40
N GLY A 659 3.34 -13.63 -28.88
CA GLY A 659 3.70 -12.22 -29.00
C GLY A 659 2.80 -11.31 -28.19
N LEU A 660 3.00 -9.99 -28.35
CA LEU A 660 2.15 -8.99 -27.72
C LEU A 660 1.26 -8.30 -28.75
N GLY A 661 0.03 -8.00 -28.35
CA GLY A 661 -0.91 -7.21 -29.14
C GLY A 661 -1.69 -6.23 -28.27
N LYS A 662 -2.36 -5.28 -28.91
CA LYS A 662 -3.13 -4.22 -28.25
C LYS A 662 -4.37 -3.86 -29.08
N ILE A 663 -5.55 -3.90 -28.46
CA ILE A 663 -6.80 -3.35 -29.01
C ILE A 663 -7.22 -2.12 -28.22
N GLU A 664 -7.15 -2.18 -26.88
CA GLU A 664 -7.50 -1.09 -25.97
C GLU A 664 -6.24 -0.39 -25.44
N ASP A 665 -6.15 -0.14 -24.13
CA ASP A 665 -5.09 0.69 -23.52
C ASP A 665 -3.77 -0.04 -23.27
N TYR A 666 -3.80 -1.35 -23.08
CA TYR A 666 -2.66 -2.14 -22.61
C TYR A 666 -2.22 -3.20 -23.61
N TYR A 667 -0.92 -3.48 -23.64
CA TYR A 667 -0.38 -4.64 -24.37
C TYR A 667 -0.71 -5.92 -23.63
N ARG A 668 -1.21 -6.93 -24.36
CA ARG A 668 -1.62 -8.24 -23.85
C ARG A 668 -0.76 -9.34 -24.45
N HIS A 669 -0.44 -10.36 -23.64
CA HIS A 669 0.23 -11.56 -24.11
C HIS A 669 -0.76 -12.42 -24.91
N ILE A 670 -0.36 -12.84 -26.11
CA ILE A 670 -1.20 -13.63 -27.02
C ILE A 670 -0.43 -14.88 -27.43
N ASP A 671 -1.04 -16.03 -27.15
CA ASP A 671 -0.59 -17.33 -27.60
C ASP A 671 -1.61 -17.94 -28.56
N ILE A 672 -1.15 -18.38 -29.73
CA ILE A 672 -2.00 -19.03 -30.73
C ILE A 672 -1.38 -20.39 -31.04
N PHE A 673 -2.16 -21.44 -30.83
CA PHE A 673 -1.75 -22.81 -31.09
C PHE A 673 -2.57 -23.42 -32.20
N TYR A 674 -1.93 -24.19 -33.06
CA TYR A 674 -2.61 -25.02 -34.05
C TYR A 674 -2.42 -26.50 -33.74
N TYR A 675 -3.54 -27.23 -33.76
CA TYR A 675 -3.60 -28.68 -33.62
C TYR A 675 -4.50 -29.27 -34.71
N SER A 676 -4.16 -30.46 -35.21
CA SER A 676 -5.01 -31.16 -36.18
C SER A 676 -6.38 -31.53 -35.56
N GLU A 677 -7.36 -31.84 -36.41
CA GLU A 677 -8.70 -32.24 -35.93
C GLU A 677 -8.66 -33.44 -34.95
N LYS A 678 -7.73 -34.38 -35.16
CA LYS A 678 -7.54 -35.53 -34.24
C LYS A 678 -6.95 -35.12 -32.89
N GLU A 679 -6.03 -34.17 -32.88
CA GLU A 679 -5.41 -33.69 -31.64
C GLU A 679 -6.31 -32.71 -30.87
N TYR A 680 -7.27 -32.08 -31.55
CA TYR A 680 -8.13 -31.01 -31.00
C TYR A 680 -8.81 -31.32 -29.66
N PRO A 681 -9.45 -32.49 -29.42
CA PRO A 681 -10.08 -32.74 -28.12
C PRO A 681 -9.08 -32.80 -26.96
N PHE A 682 -7.87 -33.33 -27.22
CA PHE A 682 -6.78 -33.34 -26.24
C PHE A 682 -6.25 -31.93 -26.01
N ALA A 683 -5.95 -31.21 -27.10
CA ALA A 683 -5.46 -29.85 -27.01
C ALA A 683 -6.46 -28.92 -26.32
N LEU A 684 -7.75 -29.04 -26.63
CA LEU A 684 -8.82 -28.26 -26.00
C LEU A 684 -8.89 -28.52 -24.50
N LEU A 685 -8.81 -29.79 -24.07
CA LEU A 685 -8.75 -30.17 -22.67
C LEU A 685 -7.55 -29.51 -21.96
N PHE A 686 -6.36 -29.65 -22.54
CA PHE A 686 -5.12 -29.12 -21.95
C PHE A 686 -5.08 -27.59 -21.92
N SER A 687 -5.39 -26.94 -23.03
CA SER A 687 -5.39 -25.49 -23.13
C SER A 687 -6.54 -24.84 -22.37
N THR A 688 -7.63 -25.58 -22.08
CA THR A 688 -8.66 -25.11 -21.14
C THR A 688 -8.14 -25.11 -19.71
N GLY A 689 -7.30 -26.08 -19.33
CA GLY A 689 -6.76 -26.19 -17.98
C GLY A 689 -7.83 -26.32 -16.90
N SER A 690 -7.60 -25.89 -15.66
CA SER A 690 -6.40 -25.19 -15.17
C SER A 690 -5.11 -26.04 -15.19
N GLY A 691 -3.94 -25.41 -15.01
CA GLY A 691 -2.66 -26.14 -14.99
C GLY A 691 -2.61 -27.24 -13.92
N GLN A 692 -3.23 -27.02 -12.75
CA GLN A 692 -3.33 -28.03 -11.70
C GLN A 692 -4.28 -29.17 -12.10
N PHE A 693 -5.44 -28.85 -12.69
CA PHE A 693 -6.37 -29.84 -13.22
C PHE A 693 -5.69 -30.78 -14.24
N ASN A 694 -4.89 -30.22 -15.14
CA ASN A 694 -4.10 -31.00 -16.10
C ASN A 694 -3.11 -31.95 -15.41
N ILE A 695 -2.45 -31.50 -14.33
CA ILE A 695 -1.52 -32.34 -13.56
C ILE A 695 -2.26 -33.50 -12.90
N GLU A 696 -3.41 -33.24 -12.29
CA GLU A 696 -4.23 -34.27 -11.64
C GLU A 696 -4.72 -35.30 -12.64
N MET A 697 -5.26 -34.86 -13.77
CA MET A 697 -5.74 -35.74 -14.84
C MET A 697 -4.61 -36.58 -15.44
N ARG A 698 -3.43 -35.99 -15.67
CA ARG A 698 -2.23 -36.74 -16.10
C ARG A 698 -1.79 -37.75 -15.06
N THR A 699 -1.81 -37.39 -13.78
CA THR A 699 -1.41 -38.28 -12.68
C THR A 699 -2.38 -39.46 -12.56
N ASP A 700 -3.67 -39.23 -12.76
CA ASP A 700 -4.68 -40.28 -12.78
C ASP A 700 -4.54 -41.21 -14.00
N ALA A 701 -4.32 -40.65 -15.19
CA ALA A 701 -4.01 -41.45 -16.39
C ALA A 701 -2.77 -42.34 -16.18
N VAL A 702 -1.72 -41.80 -15.55
CA VAL A 702 -0.52 -42.56 -15.14
C VAL A 702 -0.86 -43.69 -14.18
N LYS A 703 -1.80 -43.52 -13.23
CA LYS A 703 -2.23 -44.63 -12.36
C LYS A 703 -2.90 -45.76 -13.16
N LYS A 704 -3.59 -45.44 -14.26
CA LYS A 704 -4.21 -46.40 -15.18
C LYS A 704 -3.27 -47.00 -16.23
N GLY A 705 -1.99 -46.65 -16.23
CA GLY A 705 -1.02 -47.19 -17.18
C GLY A 705 -0.85 -46.37 -18.46
N TYR A 706 -1.47 -45.19 -18.53
CA TYR A 706 -1.40 -44.30 -19.69
C TYR A 706 -0.52 -43.06 -19.45
N SER A 707 -0.16 -42.39 -20.53
CA SER A 707 0.43 -41.06 -20.59
C SER A 707 -0.49 -40.16 -21.43
N LEU A 708 -1.02 -39.11 -20.80
CA LEU A 708 -1.96 -38.17 -21.43
C LEU A 708 -1.24 -36.87 -21.78
N SER A 709 -1.27 -36.48 -23.05
CA SER A 709 -0.66 -35.25 -23.58
C SER A 709 -1.68 -34.38 -24.31
N GLU A 710 -1.28 -33.16 -24.67
CA GLU A 710 -2.07 -32.24 -25.50
C GLU A 710 -2.30 -32.70 -26.94
N LYS A 711 -1.69 -33.82 -27.36
CA LYS A 711 -1.86 -34.39 -28.70
C LYS A 711 -2.65 -35.69 -28.69
N GLU A 712 -2.37 -36.54 -27.71
CA GLU A 712 -2.90 -37.89 -27.65
C GLU A 712 -2.79 -38.53 -26.27
N LEU A 713 -3.47 -39.67 -26.11
CA LEU A 713 -3.33 -40.62 -25.02
C LEU A 713 -2.61 -41.88 -25.54
N VAL A 714 -1.51 -42.24 -24.87
CA VAL A 714 -0.71 -43.44 -25.18
C VAL A 714 -0.49 -44.26 -23.91
N TYR A 715 -0.01 -45.49 -24.05
CA TYR A 715 0.52 -46.25 -22.93
C TYR A 715 1.82 -45.64 -22.40
N LYS A 716 2.21 -46.00 -21.18
CA LYS A 716 3.47 -45.51 -20.56
C LYS A 716 4.74 -45.85 -21.33
N ASP A 717 4.71 -46.93 -22.11
CA ASP A 717 5.80 -47.33 -23.00
C ASP A 717 5.74 -46.61 -24.37
N ASN A 718 4.85 -45.63 -24.51
CA ASN A 718 4.54 -44.86 -25.71
C ASN A 718 3.91 -45.68 -26.85
N THR A 719 3.38 -46.88 -26.57
CA THR A 719 2.53 -47.59 -27.54
C THR A 719 1.14 -46.96 -27.63
N LYS A 720 0.52 -47.01 -28.81
CA LYS A 720 -0.79 -46.37 -29.05
C LYS A 720 -1.92 -47.22 -28.49
N VAL A 721 -2.92 -46.56 -27.91
CA VAL A 721 -4.21 -47.17 -27.59
C VAL A 721 -4.89 -47.60 -28.89
N THR A 722 -5.40 -48.83 -28.93
CA THR A 722 -6.02 -49.39 -30.15
C THR A 722 -7.43 -48.83 -30.40
N THR A 723 -7.88 -48.89 -31.65
CA THR A 723 -9.24 -48.49 -32.03
C THR A 723 -10.29 -49.34 -31.31
N GLU A 724 -10.00 -50.63 -31.12
CA GLU A 724 -10.85 -51.60 -30.44
C GLU A 724 -11.06 -51.22 -28.97
N GLU A 725 -10.02 -50.76 -28.29
CA GLU A 725 -10.12 -50.27 -26.90
C GLU A 725 -11.00 -49.02 -26.80
N TYR A 726 -10.79 -48.03 -27.68
CA TYR A 726 -11.66 -46.86 -27.70
C TYR A 726 -13.11 -47.23 -28.00
N LYS A 727 -13.36 -48.15 -28.94
CA LYS A 727 -14.71 -48.64 -29.24
C LYS A 727 -15.36 -49.31 -28.02
N SER A 728 -14.60 -50.12 -27.29
CA SER A 728 -15.08 -50.80 -26.08
C SER A 728 -15.51 -49.79 -25.00
N ASP A 729 -14.68 -48.78 -24.72
CA ASP A 729 -14.89 -47.91 -23.57
C ASP A 729 -15.78 -46.70 -23.85
N ILE A 730 -15.75 -46.17 -25.09
CA ILE A 730 -16.47 -44.94 -25.45
C ILE A 730 -17.35 -45.07 -26.70
N GLY A 731 -17.41 -46.24 -27.33
CA GLY A 731 -18.25 -46.48 -28.50
C GLY A 731 -17.81 -45.75 -29.77
N LYS A 732 -16.56 -45.25 -29.82
CA LYS A 732 -16.01 -44.46 -30.92
C LYS A 732 -14.62 -44.97 -31.31
N ASP A 733 -14.26 -44.83 -32.58
CA ASP A 733 -12.95 -45.23 -33.11
C ASP A 733 -11.79 -44.41 -32.51
N TYR A 734 -12.07 -43.17 -32.10
CA TYR A 734 -11.11 -42.27 -31.49
C TYR A 734 -11.85 -41.17 -30.72
N PRO A 735 -11.25 -40.56 -29.68
CA PRO A 735 -11.83 -39.39 -29.02
C PRO A 735 -12.04 -38.23 -30.00
N THR A 736 -13.26 -37.69 -30.03
CA THR A 736 -13.68 -36.60 -30.93
C THR A 736 -14.04 -35.32 -30.17
N GLU A 737 -14.23 -35.44 -28.85
CA GLU A 737 -14.62 -34.38 -27.93
C GLU A 737 -14.00 -34.67 -26.55
N GLU A 738 -13.93 -33.66 -25.68
CA GLU A 738 -13.26 -33.80 -24.38
C GLU A 738 -13.88 -34.91 -23.52
N LYS A 739 -15.22 -35.05 -23.52
CA LYS A 739 -15.92 -36.05 -22.70
C LYS A 739 -15.51 -37.49 -23.01
N ASP A 740 -15.12 -37.76 -24.26
CA ASP A 740 -14.62 -39.07 -24.68
C ASP A 740 -13.35 -39.42 -23.91
N ILE A 741 -12.46 -38.45 -23.67
CA ILE A 741 -11.21 -38.66 -22.93
C ILE A 741 -11.51 -39.00 -21.46
N PHE A 742 -12.47 -38.31 -20.84
CA PHE A 742 -12.89 -38.60 -19.47
C PHE A 742 -13.49 -40.00 -19.37
N TYR A 743 -14.41 -40.35 -20.27
CA TYR A 743 -15.09 -41.64 -20.25
C TYR A 743 -14.12 -42.80 -20.51
N PHE A 744 -13.20 -42.65 -21.45
CA PHE A 744 -12.14 -43.63 -21.67
C PHE A 744 -11.29 -43.82 -20.42
N LEU A 745 -10.92 -42.71 -19.77
CA LEU A 745 -10.23 -42.77 -18.50
C LEU A 745 -11.13 -43.24 -17.35
N GLY A 746 -12.40 -43.56 -17.55
CA GLY A 746 -13.34 -43.98 -16.49
C GLY A 746 -13.61 -42.89 -15.46
N LEU A 747 -13.78 -41.66 -15.93
CA LEU A 747 -14.03 -40.46 -15.14
C LEU A 747 -15.38 -39.84 -15.51
N VAL A 748 -16.01 -39.18 -14.55
CA VAL A 748 -17.16 -38.30 -14.79
C VAL A 748 -16.67 -37.04 -15.52
N TYR A 749 -17.38 -36.62 -16.56
CA TYR A 749 -17.02 -35.41 -17.30
C TYR A 749 -17.20 -34.17 -16.44
N ILE A 750 -16.22 -33.27 -16.47
CA ILE A 750 -16.23 -32.01 -15.74
C ILE A 750 -16.30 -30.86 -16.75
N GLU A 751 -17.35 -30.06 -16.64
CA GLU A 751 -17.55 -28.87 -17.47
C GLU A 751 -16.40 -27.86 -17.30
N PRO A 752 -16.03 -27.09 -18.34
CA PRO A 752 -14.89 -26.17 -18.31
C PRO A 752 -14.87 -25.21 -17.11
N GLU A 753 -16.01 -24.61 -16.75
CA GLU A 753 -16.14 -23.71 -15.59
C GLU A 753 -15.77 -24.35 -14.24
N ASN A 754 -15.85 -25.68 -14.15
CA ASN A 754 -15.59 -26.46 -12.95
C ASN A 754 -14.17 -27.03 -12.90
N ARG A 755 -13.30 -26.73 -13.88
CA ARG A 755 -11.89 -27.20 -13.94
C ARG A 755 -10.91 -26.28 -13.20
N GLN A 756 -11.30 -25.83 -12.01
CA GLN A 756 -10.48 -24.97 -11.16
C GLN A 756 -9.46 -25.80 -10.36
N SER A 757 -8.54 -25.14 -9.66
CA SER A 757 -7.58 -25.84 -8.80
C SER A 757 -8.32 -26.56 -7.66
N GLY A 758 -8.11 -27.88 -7.49
CA GLY A 758 -8.83 -28.68 -6.49
C GLY A 758 -10.13 -29.31 -7.00
N ALA A 759 -10.32 -29.41 -8.32
CA ALA A 759 -11.46 -30.14 -8.89
C ALA A 759 -11.27 -31.65 -8.70
N VAL A 760 -12.16 -32.28 -7.94
CA VAL A 760 -12.07 -33.71 -7.66
C VAL A 760 -12.45 -34.53 -8.90
N LEU A 761 -11.50 -35.34 -9.38
CA LEU A 761 -11.76 -36.32 -10.43
C LEU A 761 -12.60 -37.47 -9.86
N GLN A 762 -13.88 -37.51 -10.22
CA GLN A 762 -14.79 -38.57 -9.81
C GLN A 762 -14.74 -39.74 -10.79
N ARG A 763 -14.71 -40.96 -10.24
CA ARG A 763 -14.81 -42.20 -11.01
C ARG A 763 -16.28 -42.51 -11.28
N LYS A 764 -16.54 -43.04 -12.48
CA LYS A 764 -17.80 -43.73 -12.75
C LYS A 764 -17.81 -45.09 -12.09
#